data_AF-A0AAD4LKN3-F1
#
_entry.id   AF-A0AAD4LKN3-F1
#
_cell.length_a   1.000
_cell.length_b   1.000
_cell.length_c   1.000
_cell.angle_alpha   90.00
_cell.angle_beta   90.00
_cell.angle_gamma   90.00
#
_symmetry.space_group_name_H-M   'P 1'
#
loop_
_entity.id
_entity.type
_entity.pdbx_description
1 polymer ?
#
loop_
_entity_poly.entity_id
_entity_poly.type
_entity_poly.pdbx_seq_one_letter_code
_entity_poly.pdbx_strand_id
1 'polypeptide(L)'
;MHILCTNGTRTVDTLDHLPTLPLFIVYLDTNATISGKDELGMYRALRLRDRVHHIFLHLPSSILHKSLTLMEEPFSMLEYLSLWSATKEDTNLVLPKTFLAPNLRHLTLLGINLPKRLRLLTSAVSLVTLVLTNIRASGYFLPRLLVARLQSLPQLEELSIGFSIPIPRPSLERDLLSKRGALVMLPNLKHLAFQGIGAYMECLVAQIRAPLLERLDITLFNQIVFALPHLSHFTNITEGLKLPIAEISFGRDAVSVVMDHRNTRQHNLNGRFALRVTCTQFDWQIDCAAQICSVLMPALFDVEELKLKFYEQMMPTEWQDGDVDHTTWHELLRTFVGLKELHLCPALSQELSRVFQAGGVGSDPGLLPGLQEIVCEVKKGDVHDLFSSFVRTRRIAGRPVSLVSAYSIKAKALFAYTAPPDVPDGISFAKGEVLDIIDMRGKWWQAQKEDNTRGVAPPSYLQIIRRSAGSSNGSGPHQAKALYAYTGSLDDPNVISFSEGEILNVIDMSGWWWQARKEGGTLGIAPSSYLKIIGQQPARYKAKALYPYTASPDHPNDISFSEGEILDIIEMDGDWWEVRKEDSTLGTAPSNFLRITEHKATALYAYTASPDHPNDISFSEGEILNIIEMDGDWWEVRKEDGTLGTAPSNFLRIIERQQIAGFKAKALYI
;
A
#
# COMPACT_ATOMS: atom_id res chain seq x y z
N MET A 1 -27.23 -8.06 24.42
CA MET A 1 -27.55 -6.70 24.93
C MET A 1 -26.47 -6.33 25.94
N HIS A 2 -25.81 -5.19 25.78
CA HIS A 2 -24.72 -4.73 26.65
C HIS A 2 -24.87 -3.23 26.94
N ILE A 3 -24.18 -2.74 27.97
CA ILE A 3 -24.11 -1.31 28.29
C ILE A 3 -22.75 -0.79 27.86
N LEU A 4 -22.77 0.24 27.01
CA LEU A 4 -21.58 0.91 26.50
C LEU A 4 -21.29 2.16 27.34
N CYS A 5 -20.05 2.29 27.81
CA CYS A 5 -19.51 3.45 28.52
C CYS A 5 -18.46 4.12 27.64
N THR A 6 -18.79 5.28 27.07
CA THR A 6 -17.94 6.09 26.17
C THR A 6 -17.96 7.57 26.57
N ASN A 7 -17.28 8.42 25.80
CA ASN A 7 -17.39 9.88 25.96
C ASN A 7 -18.84 10.34 25.78
N GLY A 8 -19.33 11.18 26.69
CA GLY A 8 -20.66 11.79 26.63
C GLY A 8 -21.82 10.88 27.02
N THR A 9 -21.58 9.62 27.41
CA THR A 9 -22.67 8.72 27.81
C THR A 9 -23.17 9.07 29.21
N ARG A 10 -24.42 9.57 29.32
CA ARG A 10 -25.11 9.80 30.61
C ARG A 10 -25.35 8.51 31.42
N THR A 11 -25.15 7.34 30.81
CA THR A 11 -25.33 6.02 31.44
C THR A 11 -24.46 5.85 32.68
N VAL A 12 -23.35 6.57 32.79
CA VAL A 12 -22.44 6.38 33.92
C VAL A 12 -22.99 6.90 35.26
N ASP A 13 -23.83 7.94 35.22
CA ASP A 13 -24.54 8.44 36.41
C ASP A 13 -25.65 7.48 36.87
N THR A 14 -26.00 6.48 36.05
CA THR A 14 -27.13 5.55 36.26
C THR A 14 -26.70 4.07 36.36
N LEU A 15 -25.39 3.78 36.38
CA LEU A 15 -24.86 2.40 36.42
C LEU A 15 -25.37 1.56 37.60
N ASP A 16 -25.65 2.21 38.74
CA ASP A 16 -26.18 1.58 39.95
C ASP A 16 -27.67 1.20 39.82
N HIS A 17 -28.38 1.78 38.84
CA HIS A 17 -29.80 1.58 38.60
C HIS A 17 -30.09 0.74 37.35
N LEU A 18 -29.07 0.47 36.53
CA LEU A 18 -29.20 -0.32 35.32
C LEU A 18 -29.16 -1.83 35.64
N PRO A 19 -29.88 -2.67 34.87
CA PRO A 19 -29.82 -4.12 35.02
C PRO A 19 -28.38 -4.63 34.89
N THR A 20 -28.10 -5.83 35.42
CA THR A 20 -26.78 -6.49 35.46
C THR A 20 -26.27 -6.96 34.09
N LEU A 21 -26.45 -6.13 33.06
CA LEU A 21 -25.93 -6.33 31.72
C LEU A 21 -24.39 -6.19 31.70
N PRO A 22 -23.72 -6.90 30.78
CA PRO A 22 -22.30 -6.74 30.48
C PRO A 22 -21.92 -5.28 30.22
N LEU A 23 -20.78 -4.85 30.76
CA LEU A 23 -20.21 -3.51 30.59
C LEU A 23 -19.06 -3.52 29.59
N PHE A 24 -19.12 -2.56 28.66
CA PHE A 24 -18.12 -2.32 27.64
C PHE A 24 -17.59 -0.90 27.85
N ILE A 25 -16.33 -0.78 28.23
CA ILE A 25 -15.67 0.50 28.53
C ILE A 25 -14.82 0.87 27.32
N VAL A 26 -15.19 1.93 26.61
CA VAL A 26 -14.56 2.31 25.34
C VAL A 26 -14.26 3.81 25.32
N TYR A 27 -12.99 4.14 25.49
CA TYR A 27 -12.45 5.49 25.44
C TYR A 27 -11.24 5.50 24.52
N LEU A 28 -11.38 6.10 23.33
CA LEU A 28 -10.42 5.98 22.21
C LEU A 28 -9.83 7.34 21.80
N ASP A 29 -9.49 8.18 22.79
CA ASP A 29 -9.10 9.56 22.56
C ASP A 29 -7.72 9.86 23.18
N THR A 30 -6.68 9.80 22.34
CA THR A 30 -5.30 10.03 22.78
C THR A 30 -4.91 11.51 22.83
N ASN A 31 -5.70 12.40 22.21
CA ASN A 31 -5.33 13.81 21.98
C ASN A 31 -6.28 14.81 22.66
N ALA A 32 -7.47 14.40 23.11
CA ALA A 32 -8.40 15.28 23.83
C ALA A 32 -8.41 15.06 25.34
N THR A 33 -8.84 16.11 26.05
CA THR A 33 -9.19 16.09 27.46
C THR A 33 -10.54 15.40 27.64
N ILE A 34 -10.53 14.13 28.06
CA ILE A 34 -11.73 13.49 28.63
C ILE A 34 -12.37 14.45 29.63
N SER A 35 -13.69 14.69 29.52
CA SER A 35 -14.34 15.59 30.47
C SER A 35 -14.19 15.03 31.88
N GLY A 36 -14.06 15.88 32.90
CA GLY A 36 -13.92 15.39 34.29
C GLY A 36 -15.10 14.50 34.73
N LYS A 37 -16.28 14.70 34.11
CA LYS A 37 -17.46 13.85 34.31
C LYS A 37 -17.29 12.46 33.67
N ASP A 38 -16.81 12.42 32.43
CA ASP A 38 -16.53 11.16 31.73
C ASP A 38 -15.37 10.39 32.38
N GLU A 39 -14.34 11.09 32.87
CA GLU A 39 -13.22 10.50 33.63
C GLU A 39 -13.72 9.82 34.90
N LEU A 40 -14.49 10.55 35.72
CA LEU A 40 -15.10 10.00 36.93
C LEU A 40 -16.01 8.81 36.59
N GLY A 41 -16.72 8.91 35.48
CA GLY A 41 -17.60 7.86 35.04
C GLY A 41 -16.86 6.58 34.67
N MET A 42 -15.84 6.69 33.82
CA MET A 42 -14.97 5.57 33.48
C MET A 42 -14.42 4.89 34.74
N TYR A 43 -13.96 5.66 35.73
CA TYR A 43 -13.48 5.11 37.00
C TYR A 43 -14.55 4.35 37.78
N ARG A 44 -15.81 4.81 37.75
CA ARG A 44 -16.93 4.06 38.35
C ARG A 44 -17.19 2.77 37.59
N ALA A 45 -17.22 2.80 36.26
CA ALA A 45 -17.42 1.61 35.44
C ALA A 45 -16.32 0.56 35.69
N LEU A 46 -15.06 0.97 35.81
CA LEU A 46 -13.93 0.10 36.12
C LEU A 46 -14.06 -0.59 37.50
N ARG A 47 -14.78 0.00 38.46
CA ARG A 47 -15.05 -0.62 39.77
C ARG A 47 -16.10 -1.72 39.72
N LEU A 48 -16.94 -1.77 38.67
CA LEU A 48 -17.97 -2.80 38.49
C LEU A 48 -17.39 -4.07 37.83
N ARG A 49 -16.26 -4.56 38.37
CA ARG A 49 -15.36 -5.56 37.76
C ARG A 49 -16.05 -6.83 37.29
N ASP A 50 -17.02 -7.33 38.06
CA ASP A 50 -17.76 -8.56 37.76
C ASP A 50 -18.72 -8.43 36.57
N ARG A 51 -18.90 -7.23 36.03
CA ARG A 51 -19.74 -6.97 34.86
C ARG A 51 -18.93 -6.60 33.62
N VAL A 52 -17.67 -6.20 33.78
CA VAL A 52 -16.86 -5.66 32.68
C VAL A 52 -16.34 -6.81 31.82
N HIS A 53 -16.77 -6.81 30.55
CA HIS A 53 -16.33 -7.78 29.55
C HIS A 53 -15.28 -7.21 28.60
N HIS A 54 -15.32 -5.89 28.36
CA HIS A 54 -14.45 -5.22 27.41
C HIS A 54 -13.91 -3.91 27.99
N ILE A 55 -12.60 -3.69 27.83
CA ILE A 55 -11.92 -2.45 28.20
C ILE A 55 -11.04 -2.02 27.03
N PHE A 56 -11.32 -0.85 26.49
CA PHE A 56 -10.52 -0.18 25.48
C PHE A 56 -10.22 1.24 25.96
N LEU A 57 -8.99 1.48 26.42
CA LEU A 57 -8.54 2.76 26.96
C LEU A 57 -7.32 3.24 26.18
N HIS A 58 -7.56 4.09 25.20
CA HIS A 58 -6.52 4.81 24.46
C HIS A 58 -6.58 6.25 24.92
N LEU A 59 -5.77 6.58 25.91
CA LEU A 59 -5.92 7.78 26.72
C LEU A 59 -4.53 8.38 27.05
N PRO A 60 -4.46 9.65 27.45
CA PRO A 60 -3.23 10.24 27.97
C PRO A 60 -2.67 9.47 29.17
N SER A 61 -1.33 9.45 29.29
CA SER A 61 -0.62 8.67 30.32
C SER A 61 -1.02 9.01 31.77
N SER A 62 -1.43 10.25 32.04
CA SER A 62 -1.89 10.68 33.37
C SER A 62 -3.19 9.98 33.79
N ILE A 63 -4.14 9.82 32.87
CA ILE A 63 -5.43 9.16 33.09
C ILE A 63 -5.24 7.64 33.12
N LEU A 64 -4.39 7.10 32.25
CA LEU A 64 -4.04 5.68 32.28
C LEU A 64 -3.39 5.28 33.60
N HIS A 65 -2.50 6.11 34.16
CA HIS A 65 -1.90 5.82 35.45
C HIS A 65 -2.96 5.63 36.55
N LYS A 66 -3.95 6.54 36.63
CA LYS A 66 -5.08 6.41 37.56
C LYS A 66 -6.00 5.22 37.22
N SER A 67 -6.19 4.91 35.94
CA SER A 67 -7.00 3.76 35.52
C SER A 67 -6.36 2.44 35.94
N LEU A 68 -5.03 2.34 35.81
CA LEU A 68 -4.26 1.17 36.23
C LEU A 68 -4.35 0.93 37.73
N THR A 69 -4.40 1.96 38.58
CA THR A 69 -4.57 1.76 40.04
C THR A 69 -5.94 1.18 40.41
N LEU A 70 -6.97 1.38 39.58
CA LEU A 70 -8.29 0.76 39.79
C LEU A 70 -8.32 -0.73 39.37
N MET A 71 -7.32 -1.17 38.60
CA MET A 71 -7.18 -2.52 38.08
C MET A 71 -6.38 -3.46 39.00
N GLU A 72 -6.19 -3.12 40.28
CA GLU A 72 -5.42 -3.98 41.20
C GLU A 72 -6.10 -5.31 41.54
N GLU A 73 -7.42 -5.40 41.42
CA GLU A 73 -8.19 -6.61 41.73
C GLU A 73 -8.62 -7.37 40.45
N PRO A 74 -9.01 -8.65 40.57
CA PRO A 74 -9.35 -9.48 39.43
C PRO A 74 -10.59 -8.99 38.67
N PHE A 75 -10.57 -9.18 37.35
CA PHE A 75 -11.74 -9.03 36.48
C PHE A 75 -12.17 -10.42 35.99
N SER A 76 -13.22 -10.96 36.61
CA SER A 76 -13.70 -12.33 36.39
C SER A 76 -14.33 -12.53 35.00
N MET A 77 -14.99 -11.50 34.45
CA MET A 77 -15.72 -11.57 33.17
C MET A 77 -14.99 -10.93 31.99
N LEU A 78 -13.79 -10.38 32.20
CA LEU A 78 -13.09 -9.62 31.17
C LEU A 78 -12.53 -10.53 30.07
N GLU A 79 -12.98 -10.29 28.83
CA GLU A 79 -12.56 -11.01 27.63
C GLU A 79 -11.60 -10.19 26.76
N TYR A 80 -11.73 -8.86 26.75
CA TYR A 80 -10.92 -7.96 25.91
C TYR A 80 -10.32 -6.82 26.73
N LEU A 81 -8.99 -6.68 26.66
CA LEU A 81 -8.25 -5.58 27.26
C LEU A 81 -7.34 -4.93 26.22
N SER A 82 -7.59 -3.67 25.90
CA SER A 82 -6.75 -2.85 25.04
C SER A 82 -6.39 -1.55 25.76
N LEU A 83 -5.10 -1.35 26.02
CA LEU A 83 -4.56 -0.14 26.65
C LEU A 83 -3.52 0.49 25.74
N TRP A 84 -3.66 1.80 25.47
CA TRP A 84 -2.72 2.54 24.62
C TRP A 84 -2.37 3.89 25.22
N SER A 85 -1.08 4.11 25.47
CA SER A 85 -0.49 5.41 25.74
C SER A 85 0.18 6.01 24.50
N ALA A 86 -0.21 7.23 24.13
CA ALA A 86 0.38 7.97 23.01
C ALA A 86 1.63 8.79 23.37
N THR A 87 2.07 8.81 24.63
CA THR A 87 3.21 9.64 25.03
C THR A 87 4.49 9.19 24.34
N LYS A 88 5.39 10.11 24.00
CA LYS A 88 6.72 9.74 23.48
C LYS A 88 7.75 9.47 24.59
N GLU A 89 7.44 9.89 25.82
CA GLU A 89 8.31 9.72 26.99
C GLU A 89 8.26 8.30 27.57
N ASP A 90 9.36 7.88 28.23
CA ASP A 90 9.40 6.63 29.00
C ASP A 90 8.57 6.77 30.29
N THR A 91 7.27 6.51 30.16
CA THR A 91 6.36 6.48 31.29
C THR A 91 6.44 5.13 32.00
N ASN A 92 6.51 5.13 33.34
CA ASN A 92 6.44 3.93 34.18
C ASN A 92 5.02 3.30 34.23
N LEU A 93 4.26 3.34 33.14
CA LEU A 93 2.96 2.70 33.06
C LEU A 93 3.15 1.19 33.02
N VAL A 94 2.78 0.53 34.10
CA VAL A 94 2.92 -0.91 34.28
C VAL A 94 1.58 -1.46 34.73
N LEU A 95 1.13 -2.56 34.11
CA LEU A 95 -0.05 -3.28 34.61
C LEU A 95 0.15 -3.72 36.07
N PRO A 96 -0.87 -3.59 36.94
CA PRO A 96 -0.75 -3.99 38.34
C PRO A 96 -0.30 -5.44 38.47
N LYS A 97 0.62 -5.70 39.42
CA LYS A 97 1.16 -7.06 39.66
C LYS A 97 0.08 -8.06 40.11
N THR A 98 -1.01 -7.54 40.66
CA THR A 98 -2.16 -8.27 41.19
C THR A 98 -3.31 -8.38 40.19
N PHE A 99 -3.25 -7.69 39.04
CA PHE A 99 -4.25 -7.80 37.99
C PHE A 99 -4.34 -9.23 37.46
N LEU A 100 -5.55 -9.78 37.45
CA LEU A 100 -5.87 -11.12 36.96
C LEU A 100 -7.16 -11.04 36.14
N ALA A 101 -7.17 -11.68 34.98
CA ALA A 101 -8.35 -11.82 34.13
C ALA A 101 -8.34 -13.23 33.52
N PRO A 102 -8.98 -14.23 34.17
CA PRO A 102 -8.88 -15.63 33.76
C PRO A 102 -9.59 -15.92 32.43
N ASN A 103 -10.63 -15.16 32.09
CA ASN A 103 -11.40 -15.29 30.86
C ASN A 103 -10.87 -14.42 29.71
N LEU A 104 -9.71 -13.79 29.88
CA LEU A 104 -9.15 -12.88 28.90
C LEU A 104 -8.78 -13.63 27.62
N ARG A 105 -9.32 -13.18 26.49
CA ARG A 105 -9.08 -13.71 25.15
C ARG A 105 -8.17 -12.81 24.32
N HIS A 106 -8.26 -11.50 24.49
CA HIS A 106 -7.46 -10.55 23.73
C HIS A 106 -6.81 -9.52 24.65
N LEU A 107 -5.48 -9.46 24.59
CA LEU A 107 -4.66 -8.50 25.33
C LEU A 107 -3.83 -7.66 24.36
N THR A 108 -4.07 -6.35 24.34
CA THR A 108 -3.31 -5.37 23.57
C THR A 108 -2.76 -4.29 24.50
N LEU A 109 -1.44 -4.19 24.57
CA LEU A 109 -0.73 -3.18 25.34
C LEU A 109 0.19 -2.41 24.39
N LEU A 110 -0.10 -1.13 24.18
CA LEU A 110 0.69 -0.22 23.36
C LEU A 110 1.27 0.88 24.25
N GLY A 111 2.57 0.80 24.55
CA GLY A 111 3.24 1.73 25.47
C GLY A 111 2.95 1.49 26.96
N ILE A 112 2.41 0.31 27.32
CA ILE A 112 2.14 -0.13 28.69
C ILE A 112 2.95 -1.40 28.97
N ASN A 113 3.70 -1.41 30.07
CA ASN A 113 4.60 -2.50 30.42
C ASN A 113 3.89 -3.62 31.19
N LEU A 114 4.31 -4.86 30.95
CA LEU A 114 3.92 -5.98 31.80
C LEU A 114 4.71 -6.01 33.12
N PRO A 115 4.10 -6.45 34.23
CA PRO A 115 4.82 -6.63 35.49
C PRO A 115 5.80 -7.79 35.40
N LYS A 116 6.98 -7.67 36.03
CA LYS A 116 8.06 -8.68 35.98
C LYS A 116 7.65 -10.12 36.31
N ARG A 117 6.60 -10.34 37.11
CA ARG A 117 6.13 -11.67 37.52
C ARG A 117 5.11 -12.30 36.56
N LEU A 118 4.67 -11.59 35.50
CA LEU A 118 3.83 -12.07 34.39
C LEU A 118 2.66 -12.99 34.78
N ARG A 119 2.04 -12.78 35.97
CA ARG A 119 1.01 -13.68 36.52
C ARG A 119 -0.24 -13.75 35.63
N LEU A 120 -0.59 -12.63 34.99
CA LEU A 120 -1.70 -12.54 34.04
C LEU A 120 -1.61 -13.61 32.94
N LEU A 121 -0.42 -13.81 32.36
CA LEU A 121 -0.18 -14.77 31.29
C LEU A 121 -0.25 -16.23 31.77
N THR A 122 -0.20 -16.46 33.08
CA THR A 122 -0.40 -17.80 33.67
C THR A 122 -1.86 -18.07 34.00
N SER A 123 -2.66 -17.03 34.26
CA SER A 123 -4.09 -17.17 34.57
C SER A 123 -5.00 -17.14 33.33
N ALA A 124 -4.61 -16.42 32.27
CA ALA A 124 -5.42 -16.22 31.08
C ALA A 124 -5.26 -17.37 30.07
N VAL A 125 -5.67 -18.58 30.43
CA VAL A 125 -5.47 -19.79 29.60
C VAL A 125 -6.22 -19.76 28.27
N SER A 126 -7.27 -18.94 28.17
CA SER A 126 -8.10 -18.74 26.97
C SER A 126 -7.58 -17.61 26.06
N LEU A 127 -6.37 -17.10 26.30
CA LEU A 127 -5.80 -16.01 25.52
C LEU A 127 -5.52 -16.47 24.08
N VAL A 128 -6.12 -15.77 23.13
CA VAL A 128 -6.01 -15.97 21.68
C VAL A 128 -5.05 -14.96 21.07
N THR A 129 -5.09 -13.70 21.51
CA THR A 129 -4.25 -12.62 20.98
C THR A 129 -3.45 -11.97 22.09
N LEU A 130 -2.13 -11.89 21.90
CA LEU A 130 -1.20 -11.17 22.78
C LEU A 130 -0.38 -10.16 21.98
N VAL A 131 -0.71 -8.88 22.10
CA VAL A 131 -0.02 -7.77 21.41
C VAL A 131 0.64 -6.87 22.44
N LEU A 132 1.97 -6.82 22.41
CA LEU A 132 2.81 -6.03 23.30
C LEU A 132 3.71 -5.13 22.44
N THR A 133 3.30 -3.89 22.20
CA THR A 133 3.98 -3.00 21.25
C THR A 133 4.35 -1.68 21.90
N ASN A 134 5.27 -0.94 21.27
CA ASN A 134 5.84 0.29 21.83
C ASN A 134 6.45 0.08 23.24
N ILE A 135 7.09 -1.07 23.46
CA ILE A 135 7.81 -1.36 24.71
C ILE A 135 9.07 -0.47 24.78
N ARG A 136 9.17 0.35 25.82
CA ARG A 136 10.28 1.29 26.07
C ARG A 136 11.35 0.69 27.01
N ALA A 137 12.36 1.47 27.39
CA ALA A 137 13.52 1.01 28.16
C ALA A 137 13.12 0.25 29.44
N SER A 138 12.20 0.83 30.21
CA SER A 138 11.69 0.28 31.47
C SER A 138 10.93 -1.05 31.32
N GLY A 139 10.39 -1.30 30.12
CA GLY A 139 9.55 -2.46 29.80
C GLY A 139 10.31 -3.68 29.29
N TYR A 140 11.62 -3.58 29.06
CA TYR A 140 12.41 -4.70 28.56
C TYR A 140 12.37 -5.91 29.50
N PHE A 141 12.06 -7.08 28.96
CA PHE A 141 12.05 -8.36 29.67
C PHE A 141 12.80 -9.43 28.89
N LEU A 142 13.42 -10.40 29.59
CA LEU A 142 14.18 -11.46 28.94
C LEU A 142 13.25 -12.41 28.14
N PRO A 143 13.59 -12.78 26.89
CA PRO A 143 12.78 -13.68 26.05
C PRO A 143 12.40 -14.98 26.76
N ARG A 144 13.36 -15.60 27.46
CA ARG A 144 13.14 -16.84 28.23
C ARG A 144 12.04 -16.75 29.28
N LEU A 145 11.82 -15.57 29.87
CA LEU A 145 10.77 -15.37 30.88
C LEU A 145 9.40 -15.24 30.23
N LEU A 146 9.32 -14.61 29.05
CA LEU A 146 8.08 -14.57 28.27
C LEU A 146 7.74 -15.97 27.76
N VAL A 147 8.68 -16.65 27.11
CA VAL A 147 8.45 -17.98 26.52
C VAL A 147 8.00 -19.00 27.57
N ALA A 148 8.58 -18.99 28.77
CA ALA A 148 8.15 -19.84 29.89
C ALA A 148 6.70 -19.57 30.35
N ARG A 149 6.09 -18.45 29.95
CA ARG A 149 4.69 -18.11 30.21
C ARG A 149 3.80 -18.37 29.01
N LEU A 150 4.31 -18.29 27.79
CA LEU A 150 3.55 -18.67 26.59
C LEU A 150 3.17 -20.15 26.60
N GLN A 151 3.95 -21.02 27.28
CA GLN A 151 3.61 -22.43 27.44
C GLN A 151 2.24 -22.67 28.10
N SER A 152 1.74 -21.74 28.92
CA SER A 152 0.41 -21.84 29.54
C SER A 152 -0.73 -21.29 28.67
N LEU A 153 -0.47 -20.94 27.41
CA LEU A 153 -1.43 -20.32 26.49
C LEU A 153 -1.69 -21.22 25.27
N PRO A 154 -2.43 -22.33 25.42
CA PRO A 154 -2.63 -23.30 24.34
C PRO A 154 -3.48 -22.76 23.18
N GLN A 155 -4.30 -21.73 23.42
CA GLN A 155 -5.19 -21.13 22.41
C GLN A 155 -4.58 -19.93 21.68
N LEU A 156 -3.30 -19.61 21.95
CA LEU A 156 -2.66 -18.43 21.38
C LEU A 156 -2.52 -18.57 19.85
N GLU A 157 -3.21 -17.71 19.11
CA GLU A 157 -3.18 -17.64 17.65
C GLU A 157 -2.32 -16.48 17.14
N GLU A 158 -2.21 -15.40 17.91
CA GLU A 158 -1.46 -14.20 17.53
C GLU A 158 -0.54 -13.72 18.66
N LEU A 159 0.74 -13.55 18.33
CA LEU A 159 1.75 -12.98 19.22
C LEU A 159 2.46 -11.83 18.52
N SER A 160 2.38 -10.63 19.08
CA SER A 160 3.11 -9.45 18.62
C SER A 160 3.96 -8.86 19.73
N ILE A 161 5.25 -8.64 19.46
CA ILE A 161 6.21 -8.05 20.40
C ILE A 161 6.96 -6.94 19.70
N GLY A 162 6.76 -5.69 20.11
CA GLY A 162 7.38 -4.53 19.50
C GLY A 162 8.00 -3.61 20.53
N PHE A 163 9.30 -3.36 20.40
CA PHE A 163 10.02 -2.33 21.13
C PHE A 163 9.92 -1.00 20.37
N SER A 164 10.19 0.14 21.03
CA SER A 164 10.26 1.46 20.37
C SER A 164 11.65 2.07 20.34
N ILE A 165 12.59 1.50 21.10
CA ILE A 165 13.99 1.91 21.14
C ILE A 165 14.88 0.66 21.17
N PRO A 166 16.12 0.69 20.65
CA PRO A 166 17.08 -0.40 20.79
C PRO A 166 17.49 -0.63 22.26
N ILE A 167 18.16 -1.77 22.55
CA ILE A 167 18.51 -2.21 23.92
C ILE A 167 19.13 -1.05 24.72
N PRO A 168 18.61 -0.72 25.92
CA PRO A 168 19.13 0.40 26.70
C PRO A 168 20.56 0.21 27.27
N ARG A 169 21.05 -1.03 27.39
CA ARG A 169 22.32 -1.36 28.10
C ARG A 169 23.05 -2.58 27.52
N PRO A 170 24.39 -2.49 27.28
CA PRO A 170 25.21 -3.62 26.78
C PRO A 170 25.22 -4.88 27.67
N SER A 171 24.98 -4.74 28.97
CA SER A 171 24.88 -5.90 29.88
C SER A 171 23.65 -6.77 29.59
N LEU A 172 22.54 -6.16 29.16
CA LEU A 172 21.31 -6.88 28.80
C LEU A 172 21.52 -7.69 27.52
N GLU A 173 22.29 -7.17 26.57
CA GLU A 173 22.67 -7.90 25.36
C GLU A 173 23.46 -9.18 25.68
N ARG A 174 24.41 -9.10 26.62
CA ARG A 174 25.13 -10.29 27.12
C ARG A 174 24.20 -11.28 27.81
N ASP A 175 23.21 -10.80 28.56
CA ASP A 175 22.21 -11.66 29.22
C ASP A 175 21.25 -12.33 28.21
N LEU A 176 20.89 -11.65 27.12
CA LEU A 176 20.09 -12.22 26.03
C LEU A 176 20.81 -13.38 25.34
N LEU A 177 22.13 -13.29 25.22
CA LEU A 177 22.98 -14.29 24.56
C LEU A 177 23.41 -15.45 25.47
N SER A 178 23.43 -15.25 26.80
CA SER A 178 24.08 -16.20 27.72
C SER A 178 23.19 -17.31 28.29
N LYS A 179 21.84 -17.22 28.20
CA LYS A 179 20.94 -18.21 28.81
C LYS A 179 19.71 -18.51 27.95
N ARG A 180 19.71 -19.66 27.27
CA ARG A 180 18.52 -20.21 26.59
C ARG A 180 17.55 -20.85 27.59
N GLY A 181 16.26 -20.59 27.43
CA GLY A 181 15.19 -21.31 28.12
C GLY A 181 14.80 -22.59 27.39
N ALA A 182 13.75 -23.27 27.89
CA ALA A 182 13.22 -24.47 27.28
C ALA A 182 12.49 -24.16 25.95
N LEU A 183 12.51 -25.11 25.03
CA LEU A 183 11.73 -25.06 23.79
C LEU A 183 10.24 -25.24 24.11
N VAL A 184 9.40 -24.33 23.59
CA VAL A 184 7.95 -24.32 23.81
C VAL A 184 7.22 -24.53 22.49
N MET A 185 6.23 -25.42 22.50
CA MET A 185 5.31 -25.61 21.39
C MET A 185 4.14 -24.63 21.52
N LEU A 186 3.88 -23.87 20.46
CA LEU A 186 2.71 -23.00 20.32
C LEU A 186 1.86 -23.56 19.17
N PRO A 187 0.99 -24.55 19.45
CA PRO A 187 0.38 -25.38 18.41
C PRO A 187 -0.57 -24.60 17.50
N ASN A 188 -1.20 -23.55 18.01
CA ASN A 188 -2.22 -22.77 17.30
C ASN A 188 -1.70 -21.41 16.80
N LEU A 189 -0.42 -21.09 17.00
CA LEU A 189 0.12 -19.79 16.63
C LEU A 189 0.14 -19.65 15.10
N LYS A 190 -0.70 -18.76 14.58
CA LYS A 190 -0.85 -18.45 13.15
C LYS A 190 -0.10 -17.18 12.75
N HIS A 191 -0.02 -16.22 13.66
CA HIS A 191 0.66 -14.95 13.40
C HIS A 191 1.71 -14.63 14.47
N LEU A 192 2.93 -14.37 14.03
CA LEU A 192 4.02 -13.87 14.86
C LEU A 192 4.54 -12.55 14.28
N ALA A 193 4.48 -11.48 15.07
CA ALA A 193 5.05 -10.19 14.72
C ALA A 193 6.14 -9.80 15.74
N PHE A 194 7.26 -9.31 15.24
CA PHE A 194 8.38 -8.85 16.05
C PHE A 194 8.90 -7.51 15.53
N GLN A 195 9.11 -6.55 16.42
CA GLN A 195 9.84 -5.32 16.14
C GLN A 195 10.87 -5.08 17.24
N GLY A 196 12.15 -4.98 16.88
CA GLY A 196 13.21 -4.83 17.87
C GLY A 196 14.60 -5.08 17.32
N ILE A 197 15.47 -5.62 18.17
CA ILE A 197 16.85 -5.98 17.82
C ILE A 197 16.97 -7.48 17.51
N GLY A 198 17.86 -7.85 16.58
CA GLY A 198 18.03 -9.21 16.07
C GLY A 198 18.35 -10.24 17.15
N ALA A 199 19.24 -9.93 18.10
CA ALA A 199 19.60 -10.86 19.18
C ALA A 199 18.41 -11.28 20.07
N TYR A 200 17.43 -10.40 20.28
CA TYR A 200 16.21 -10.73 21.01
C TYR A 200 15.34 -11.69 20.19
N MET A 201 15.13 -11.36 18.92
CA MET A 201 14.34 -12.16 17.99
C MET A 201 14.93 -13.56 17.86
N GLU A 202 16.24 -13.67 17.65
CA GLU A 202 16.97 -14.95 17.59
C GLU A 202 16.76 -15.79 18.85
N CYS A 203 16.84 -15.17 20.03
CA CYS A 203 16.59 -15.84 21.30
C CYS A 203 15.12 -16.30 21.43
N LEU A 204 14.17 -15.52 20.91
CA LEU A 204 12.74 -15.86 20.88
C LEU A 204 12.47 -17.05 19.95
N VAL A 205 12.86 -16.97 18.67
CA VAL A 205 12.60 -18.01 17.67
C VAL A 205 13.37 -19.31 17.96
N ALA A 206 14.50 -19.24 18.66
CA ALA A 206 15.22 -20.41 19.16
C ALA A 206 14.44 -21.22 20.22
N GLN A 207 13.47 -20.60 20.89
CA GLN A 207 12.73 -21.19 22.01
C GLN A 207 11.26 -21.48 21.68
N ILE A 208 10.81 -21.21 20.45
CA ILE A 208 9.43 -21.50 20.03
C ILE A 208 9.38 -22.43 18.82
N ARG A 209 8.29 -23.21 18.75
CA ARG A 209 7.88 -23.98 17.58
C ARG A 209 6.42 -23.68 17.31
N ALA A 210 6.13 -23.24 16.09
CA ALA A 210 4.79 -22.86 15.66
C ALA A 210 4.49 -23.54 14.30
N PRO A 211 4.02 -24.79 14.31
CA PRO A 211 3.84 -25.57 13.08
C PRO A 211 2.74 -25.02 12.16
N LEU A 212 1.75 -24.31 12.73
CA LEU A 212 0.63 -23.70 12.00
C LEU A 212 0.87 -22.21 11.68
N LEU A 213 2.12 -21.74 11.73
CA LEU A 213 2.42 -20.34 11.48
C LEU A 213 2.15 -20.00 10.01
N GLU A 214 1.19 -19.10 9.79
CA GLU A 214 0.77 -18.63 8.48
C GLU A 214 1.40 -17.29 8.12
N ARG A 215 1.79 -16.50 9.13
CA ARG A 215 2.34 -15.17 8.94
C ARG A 215 3.44 -14.80 9.93
N LEU A 216 4.58 -14.34 9.42
CA LEU A 216 5.73 -13.88 10.18
C LEU A 216 6.16 -12.47 9.73
N ASP A 217 5.98 -11.47 10.60
CA ASP A 217 6.39 -10.08 10.37
C ASP A 217 7.56 -9.71 11.31
N ILE A 218 8.69 -9.27 10.75
CA ILE A 218 9.89 -8.89 11.51
C ILE A 218 10.33 -7.49 11.09
N THR A 219 10.59 -6.61 12.05
CA THR A 219 11.21 -5.30 11.85
C THR A 219 12.44 -5.16 12.76
N LEU A 220 13.63 -5.05 12.16
CA LEU A 220 14.89 -4.88 12.88
C LEU A 220 15.33 -3.41 12.89
N PHE A 221 15.80 -2.94 14.04
CA PHE A 221 16.30 -1.57 14.21
C PHE A 221 17.74 -1.40 13.73
N ASN A 222 17.96 -0.60 12.68
CA ASN A 222 19.24 0.00 12.25
C ASN A 222 20.49 -0.86 12.54
N GLN A 223 20.37 -2.15 12.27
CA GLN A 223 21.38 -3.17 12.47
C GLN A 223 21.86 -3.53 11.08
N ILE A 224 23.02 -2.99 10.68
CA ILE A 224 23.59 -3.22 9.35
C ILE A 224 24.28 -4.59 9.29
N VAL A 225 24.67 -5.13 10.45
CA VAL A 225 25.26 -6.47 10.57
C VAL A 225 24.48 -7.28 11.61
N PHE A 226 23.97 -8.43 11.19
CA PHE A 226 23.26 -9.36 12.09
C PHE A 226 23.48 -10.82 11.68
N ALA A 227 23.55 -11.69 12.68
CA ALA A 227 23.55 -13.14 12.48
C ALA A 227 22.19 -13.69 12.90
N LEU A 228 21.49 -14.35 11.97
CA LEU A 228 20.12 -14.85 12.18
C LEU A 228 19.96 -16.38 11.97
N PRO A 229 20.85 -17.23 12.55
CA PRO A 229 20.83 -18.67 12.29
C PRO A 229 19.56 -19.39 12.81
N HIS A 230 18.97 -18.94 13.93
CA HIS A 230 17.77 -19.57 14.45
C HIS A 230 16.54 -19.19 13.65
N LEU A 231 16.49 -17.96 13.12
CA LEU A 231 15.46 -17.56 12.16
C LEU A 231 15.54 -18.42 10.89
N SER A 232 16.74 -18.63 10.34
CA SER A 232 16.95 -19.51 9.17
C SER A 232 16.41 -20.92 9.42
N HIS A 233 16.75 -21.51 10.56
CA HIS A 233 16.22 -22.82 10.95
C HIS A 233 14.69 -22.78 11.12
N PHE A 234 14.17 -21.75 11.78
CA PHE A 234 12.75 -21.59 12.07
C PHE A 234 11.91 -21.46 10.79
N THR A 235 12.32 -20.64 9.82
CA THR A 235 11.62 -20.50 8.54
C THR A 235 11.70 -21.77 7.71
N ASN A 236 12.84 -22.44 7.68
CA ASN A 236 13.03 -23.68 6.91
C ASN A 236 12.12 -24.84 7.37
N ILE A 237 11.89 -24.97 8.68
CA ILE A 237 11.02 -26.04 9.22
C ILE A 237 9.53 -25.69 9.23
N THR A 238 9.15 -24.47 8.84
CA THR A 238 7.78 -23.98 8.91
C THR A 238 7.16 -24.00 7.52
N GLU A 239 6.38 -25.04 7.21
CA GLU A 239 5.82 -25.24 5.87
C GLU A 239 4.98 -24.06 5.37
N GLY A 240 4.23 -23.38 6.27
CA GLY A 240 3.43 -22.20 5.92
C GLY A 240 4.23 -21.00 5.41
N LEU A 241 5.57 -21.02 5.56
CA LEU A 241 6.49 -19.97 5.11
C LEU A 241 7.30 -20.35 3.86
N LYS A 242 7.05 -21.50 3.24
CA LYS A 242 7.60 -21.84 1.91
C LYS A 242 6.75 -21.17 0.84
N LEU A 243 7.30 -20.14 0.20
CA LEU A 243 6.54 -19.16 -0.55
C LEU A 243 7.15 -18.98 -1.96
N PRO A 244 6.35 -19.05 -3.03
CA PRO A 244 6.88 -19.06 -4.40
C PRO A 244 7.26 -17.67 -4.94
N ILE A 245 6.85 -16.60 -4.27
CA ILE A 245 7.13 -15.21 -4.68
C ILE A 245 7.95 -14.54 -3.58
N ALA A 246 9.00 -13.84 -3.98
CA ALA A 246 9.72 -12.89 -3.14
C ALA A 246 9.66 -11.48 -3.74
N GLU A 247 9.57 -10.47 -2.89
CA GLU A 247 9.67 -9.05 -3.23
C GLU A 247 10.70 -8.39 -2.33
N ILE A 248 11.70 -7.74 -2.92
CA ILE A 248 12.66 -6.89 -2.23
C ILE A 248 12.33 -5.44 -2.59
N SER A 249 11.95 -4.69 -1.57
CA SER A 249 11.56 -3.28 -1.69
C SER A 249 12.58 -2.40 -0.99
N PHE A 250 13.18 -1.50 -1.76
CA PHE A 250 14.09 -0.45 -1.30
C PHE A 250 13.31 0.86 -1.15
N GLY A 251 13.22 1.38 0.09
CA GLY A 251 12.40 2.53 0.44
C GLY A 251 13.17 3.63 1.15
N ARG A 252 12.50 4.72 1.51
CA ARG A 252 13.11 5.93 2.13
C ARG A 252 13.94 5.63 3.38
N ASP A 253 13.44 4.76 4.26
CA ASP A 253 13.95 4.56 5.62
C ASP A 253 14.23 3.08 5.94
N ALA A 254 14.05 2.18 4.98
CA ALA A 254 14.19 0.75 5.19
C ALA A 254 14.28 -0.05 3.89
N VAL A 255 14.91 -1.22 4.00
CA VAL A 255 14.76 -2.32 3.05
C VAL A 255 13.80 -3.36 3.60
N SER A 256 12.98 -3.96 2.73
CA SER A 256 12.04 -5.01 3.11
C SER A 256 12.15 -6.20 2.16
N VAL A 257 12.29 -7.40 2.72
CA VAL A 257 12.16 -8.67 2.00
C VAL A 257 10.84 -9.31 2.39
N VAL A 258 9.94 -9.42 1.43
CA VAL A 258 8.58 -9.95 1.59
C VAL A 258 8.45 -11.22 0.77
N MET A 259 7.76 -12.23 1.28
CA MET A 259 7.43 -13.42 0.50
C MET A 259 5.93 -13.74 0.59
N ASP A 260 5.35 -14.27 -0.49
CA ASP A 260 3.92 -14.59 -0.56
C ASP A 260 3.58 -15.65 -1.64
N HIS A 261 2.29 -16.02 -1.75
CA HIS A 261 1.72 -16.88 -2.79
C HIS A 261 1.17 -16.07 -3.98
N ARG A 262 1.12 -16.69 -5.18
CA ARG A 262 0.60 -16.10 -6.43
C ARG A 262 -0.85 -15.57 -6.41
N ASN A 263 -1.66 -15.90 -5.39
CA ASN A 263 -3.11 -15.65 -5.37
C ASN A 263 -3.61 -14.71 -4.27
N THR A 264 -2.75 -13.98 -3.57
CA THR A 264 -3.19 -12.92 -2.64
C THR A 264 -3.69 -11.71 -3.42
N ARG A 265 -4.96 -11.78 -3.87
CA ARG A 265 -5.74 -10.60 -4.24
C ARG A 265 -6.00 -9.78 -2.98
N GLN A 266 -5.04 -8.99 -2.50
CA GLN A 266 -5.31 -8.00 -1.47
C GLN A 266 -4.21 -6.95 -1.38
N HIS A 267 -4.65 -5.69 -1.28
CA HIS A 267 -3.87 -4.46 -1.08
C HIS A 267 -3.18 -4.37 0.30
N ASN A 268 -2.79 -5.49 0.92
CA ASN A 268 -2.06 -5.47 2.19
C ASN A 268 -0.56 -5.53 1.89
N LEU A 269 0.16 -4.46 2.23
CA LEU A 269 1.60 -4.26 2.03
C LEU A 269 2.51 -5.26 2.78
N ASN A 270 1.94 -6.24 3.48
CA ASN A 270 2.67 -7.16 4.34
C ASN A 270 2.28 -8.59 3.93
N GLY A 271 3.12 -9.24 3.13
CA GLY A 271 2.94 -10.63 2.70
C GLY A 271 2.91 -11.63 3.86
N ARG A 272 2.90 -12.94 3.56
CA ARG A 272 2.92 -14.00 4.60
C ARG A 272 4.24 -14.03 5.38
N PHE A 273 5.34 -13.66 4.74
CA PHE A 273 6.59 -13.38 5.43
C PHE A 273 7.03 -11.96 5.10
N ALA A 274 7.44 -11.18 6.09
CA ALA A 274 8.07 -9.89 5.88
C ALA A 274 9.21 -9.70 6.87
N LEU A 275 10.39 -9.33 6.35
CA LEU A 275 11.54 -8.92 7.15
C LEU A 275 11.99 -7.54 6.68
N ARG A 276 11.77 -6.54 7.53
CA ARG A 276 12.15 -5.14 7.31
C ARG A 276 13.37 -4.80 8.18
N VAL A 277 14.35 -4.11 7.61
CA VAL A 277 15.47 -3.52 8.35
C VAL A 277 15.41 -2.01 8.15
N THR A 278 15.31 -1.25 9.24
CA THR A 278 15.30 0.21 9.14
C THR A 278 16.71 0.71 8.90
N CYS A 279 17.01 1.14 7.68
CA CYS A 279 18.29 1.72 7.31
C CYS A 279 18.02 2.70 6.18
N THR A 280 18.64 3.87 6.26
CA THR A 280 18.45 4.88 5.24
C THR A 280 19.32 4.55 4.03
N GLN A 281 20.65 4.39 4.19
CA GLN A 281 21.67 4.25 3.11
C GLN A 281 21.39 3.11 2.12
N PHE A 282 21.46 3.39 0.81
CA PHE A 282 21.09 2.42 -0.23
C PHE A 282 22.08 1.24 -0.32
N ASP A 283 23.37 1.51 -0.20
CA ASP A 283 24.41 0.49 -0.02
C ASP A 283 24.10 -0.39 1.21
N TRP A 284 23.77 0.20 2.37
CA TRP A 284 23.37 -0.55 3.56
C TRP A 284 22.10 -1.36 3.34
N GLN A 285 21.13 -0.82 2.59
CA GLN A 285 19.90 -1.52 2.25
C GLN A 285 20.19 -2.76 1.40
N ILE A 286 21.08 -2.67 0.41
CA ILE A 286 21.48 -3.81 -0.42
C ILE A 286 22.27 -4.83 0.41
N ASP A 287 23.21 -4.39 1.24
CA ASP A 287 23.96 -5.26 2.15
C ASP A 287 23.01 -6.00 3.11
N CYS A 288 22.01 -5.30 3.65
CA CYS A 288 20.99 -5.90 4.50
C CYS A 288 20.16 -6.92 3.71
N ALA A 289 19.71 -6.59 2.50
CA ALA A 289 18.96 -7.51 1.65
C ALA A 289 19.78 -8.76 1.32
N ALA A 290 21.06 -8.62 0.99
CA ALA A 290 21.98 -9.73 0.73
C ALA A 290 22.16 -10.62 1.97
N GLN A 291 22.38 -10.02 3.14
CA GLN A 291 22.48 -10.75 4.41
C GLN A 291 21.19 -11.51 4.74
N ILE A 292 20.02 -10.87 4.59
CA ILE A 292 18.72 -11.50 4.81
C ILE A 292 18.54 -12.69 3.86
N CYS A 293 18.77 -12.51 2.56
CA CYS A 293 18.56 -13.57 1.59
C CYS A 293 19.56 -14.72 1.79
N SER A 294 20.80 -14.42 2.18
CA SER A 294 21.81 -15.42 2.54
C SER A 294 21.37 -16.28 3.74
N VAL A 295 20.82 -15.64 4.79
CA VAL A 295 20.25 -16.33 5.95
C VAL A 295 19.05 -17.19 5.55
N LEU A 296 18.16 -16.66 4.70
CA LEU A 296 16.91 -17.32 4.31
C LEU A 296 17.07 -18.28 3.13
N MET A 297 18.29 -18.50 2.63
CA MET A 297 18.56 -19.33 1.45
C MET A 297 17.81 -20.68 1.44
N PRO A 298 17.68 -21.44 2.55
CA PRO A 298 16.89 -22.68 2.55
C PRO A 298 15.41 -22.49 2.22
N ALA A 299 14.81 -21.38 2.68
CA ALA A 299 13.41 -21.04 2.41
C ALA A 299 13.20 -20.37 1.04
N LEU A 300 14.25 -19.73 0.49
CA LEU A 300 14.21 -19.09 -0.83
C LEU A 300 14.35 -20.08 -2.00
N PHE A 301 14.67 -21.35 -1.74
CA PHE A 301 14.84 -22.36 -2.79
C PHE A 301 13.57 -22.55 -3.64
N ASP A 302 12.39 -22.44 -3.02
CA ASP A 302 11.09 -22.61 -3.67
C ASP A 302 10.60 -21.34 -4.38
N VAL A 303 11.36 -20.23 -4.32
CA VAL A 303 10.99 -18.96 -4.96
C VAL A 303 11.20 -19.05 -6.46
N GLU A 304 10.10 -18.90 -7.20
CA GLU A 304 10.08 -18.90 -8.67
C GLU A 304 10.01 -17.49 -9.26
N GLU A 305 9.49 -16.52 -8.49
CA GLU A 305 9.28 -15.14 -8.93
C GLU A 305 9.91 -14.17 -7.93
N LEU A 306 10.78 -13.27 -8.42
CA LEU A 306 11.43 -12.24 -7.61
C LEU A 306 11.08 -10.87 -8.16
N LYS A 307 10.58 -9.99 -7.29
CA LYS A 307 10.29 -8.58 -7.60
C LYS A 307 11.31 -7.70 -6.91
N LEU A 308 12.02 -6.89 -7.67
CA LEU A 308 12.90 -5.86 -7.14
C LEU A 308 12.27 -4.50 -7.40
N LYS A 309 11.89 -3.81 -6.31
CA LYS A 309 11.24 -2.51 -6.36
C LYS A 309 12.08 -1.45 -5.67
N PHE A 310 12.12 -0.28 -6.28
CA PHE A 310 12.81 0.89 -5.77
C PHE A 310 11.88 2.10 -5.85
N TYR A 311 11.58 2.71 -4.71
CA TYR A 311 10.60 3.79 -4.61
C TYR A 311 11.29 5.17 -4.64
N GLU A 312 11.65 5.63 -5.84
CA GLU A 312 12.39 6.89 -6.11
C GLU A 312 11.69 8.14 -5.56
N GLN A 313 10.36 8.20 -5.62
CA GLN A 313 9.57 9.39 -5.26
C GLN A 313 9.71 9.79 -3.77
N MET A 314 10.41 8.98 -2.97
CA MET A 314 10.61 9.21 -1.55
C MET A 314 12.08 9.44 -1.16
N MET A 315 13.03 9.54 -2.09
CA MET A 315 14.47 9.62 -1.81
C MET A 315 15.08 11.03 -2.05
N PRO A 316 16.01 11.51 -1.20
CA PRO A 316 16.75 12.76 -1.45
C PRO A 316 17.72 12.65 -2.64
N THR A 317 17.91 13.74 -3.39
CA THR A 317 18.79 13.83 -4.57
C THR A 317 20.27 13.54 -4.30
N GLU A 318 20.74 13.70 -3.05
CA GLU A 318 22.14 13.49 -2.63
C GLU A 318 22.60 12.01 -2.69
N TRP A 319 21.72 11.09 -3.07
CA TRP A 319 21.89 9.64 -2.93
C TRP A 319 21.98 8.90 -4.28
N GLN A 320 21.92 9.63 -5.38
CA GLN A 320 22.16 9.10 -6.73
C GLN A 320 23.64 8.75 -6.98
N ASP A 321 24.55 9.16 -6.08
CA ASP A 321 26.02 9.00 -6.18
C ASP A 321 26.59 7.84 -5.33
N GLY A 322 25.75 7.03 -4.68
CA GLY A 322 26.22 5.87 -3.92
C GLY A 322 26.67 4.74 -4.86
N ASP A 323 27.98 4.62 -5.07
CA ASP A 323 28.57 3.53 -5.86
C ASP A 323 28.34 2.19 -5.12
N VAL A 324 27.34 1.43 -5.55
CA VAL A 324 27.03 0.13 -4.96
C VAL A 324 28.03 -0.89 -5.47
N ASP A 325 28.67 -1.62 -4.56
CA ASP A 325 29.55 -2.72 -4.95
C ASP A 325 28.76 -3.79 -5.73
N HIS A 326 29.18 -4.03 -6.98
CA HIS A 326 28.64 -5.09 -7.83
C HIS A 326 28.75 -6.49 -7.20
N THR A 327 29.68 -6.70 -6.25
CA THR A 327 29.80 -7.97 -5.52
C THR A 327 28.57 -8.23 -4.64
N THR A 328 28.03 -7.23 -3.95
CA THR A 328 26.87 -7.39 -3.07
C THR A 328 25.62 -7.79 -3.86
N TRP A 329 25.41 -7.22 -5.05
CA TRP A 329 24.34 -7.64 -5.95
C TRP A 329 24.46 -9.10 -6.35
N HIS A 330 25.68 -9.55 -6.67
CA HIS A 330 25.94 -10.95 -6.98
C HIS A 330 25.63 -11.87 -5.78
N GLU A 331 26.02 -11.46 -4.57
CA GLU A 331 25.72 -12.20 -3.35
C GLU A 331 24.23 -12.30 -3.03
N LEU A 332 23.47 -11.25 -3.33
CA LEU A 332 22.01 -11.27 -3.20
C LEU A 332 21.40 -12.23 -4.23
N LEU A 333 21.73 -12.09 -5.50
CA LEU A 333 21.09 -12.83 -6.59
C LEU A 333 21.44 -14.33 -6.56
N ARG A 334 22.64 -14.73 -6.14
CA ARG A 334 23.04 -16.15 -6.06
C ARG A 334 22.18 -16.99 -5.09
N THR A 335 21.40 -16.35 -4.21
CA THR A 335 20.53 -17.04 -3.26
C THR A 335 19.26 -17.63 -3.91
N PHE A 336 18.86 -17.11 -5.08
CA PHE A 336 17.63 -17.47 -5.77
C PHE A 336 17.87 -18.52 -6.87
N VAL A 337 18.23 -19.74 -6.46
CA VAL A 337 18.59 -20.84 -7.40
C VAL A 337 17.40 -21.31 -8.25
N GLY A 338 16.20 -21.36 -7.65
CA GLY A 338 14.95 -21.80 -8.28
C GLY A 338 14.21 -20.73 -9.11
N LEU A 339 14.78 -19.53 -9.20
CA LEU A 339 14.13 -18.38 -9.83
C LEU A 339 13.84 -18.62 -11.31
N LYS A 340 12.61 -18.36 -11.74
CA LYS A 340 12.18 -18.43 -13.14
C LYS A 340 11.91 -17.04 -13.72
N GLU A 341 11.32 -16.15 -12.93
CA GLU A 341 10.86 -14.82 -13.36
C GLU A 341 11.48 -13.73 -12.47
N LEU A 342 12.19 -12.77 -13.07
CA LEU A 342 12.76 -11.61 -12.38
C LEU A 342 12.09 -10.32 -12.85
N HIS A 343 11.40 -9.62 -11.96
CA HIS A 343 10.72 -8.36 -12.23
C HIS A 343 11.51 -7.17 -11.71
N LEU A 344 11.79 -6.20 -12.59
CA LEU A 344 12.62 -5.04 -12.31
C LEU A 344 11.85 -3.74 -12.60
N CYS A 345 11.87 -2.82 -11.63
CA CYS A 345 11.48 -1.43 -11.88
C CYS A 345 12.52 -0.71 -12.77
N PRO A 346 12.22 0.49 -13.30
CA PRO A 346 13.11 1.20 -14.22
C PRO A 346 14.50 1.48 -13.64
N ALA A 347 14.55 1.97 -12.39
CA ALA A 347 15.79 2.30 -11.68
C ALA A 347 16.74 1.10 -11.58
N LEU A 348 16.22 -0.03 -11.10
CA LEU A 348 17.00 -1.25 -10.90
C LEU A 348 17.30 -1.97 -12.22
N SER A 349 16.53 -1.75 -13.27
CA SER A 349 16.83 -2.28 -14.60
C SER A 349 18.16 -1.74 -15.13
N GLN A 350 18.43 -0.45 -14.95
CA GLN A 350 19.70 0.16 -15.34
C GLN A 350 20.85 -0.36 -14.47
N GLU A 351 20.66 -0.43 -13.17
CA GLU A 351 21.71 -0.85 -12.23
C GLU A 351 22.11 -2.31 -12.44
N LEU A 352 21.14 -3.23 -12.52
CA LEU A 352 21.42 -4.64 -12.77
C LEU A 352 21.94 -4.91 -14.18
N SER A 353 21.62 -4.05 -15.16
CA SER A 353 22.24 -4.16 -16.48
C SER A 353 23.76 -4.04 -16.39
N ARG A 354 24.28 -3.15 -15.53
CA ARG A 354 25.73 -2.95 -15.29
C ARG A 354 26.34 -4.16 -14.60
N VAL A 355 25.66 -4.69 -13.57
CA VAL A 355 26.09 -5.89 -12.84
C VAL A 355 26.25 -7.09 -13.76
N PHE A 356 25.35 -7.26 -14.73
CA PHE A 356 25.40 -8.38 -15.70
C PHE A 356 26.28 -8.12 -16.94
N GLN A 357 26.97 -6.98 -17.05
CA GLN A 357 27.87 -6.73 -18.19
C GLN A 357 29.04 -7.71 -18.24
N ALA A 358 29.50 -8.00 -19.45
CA ALA A 358 30.59 -8.95 -19.71
C ALA A 358 31.91 -8.49 -19.06
N GLY A 359 32.47 -9.32 -18.18
CA GLY A 359 33.70 -9.05 -17.43
C GLY A 359 33.47 -8.59 -15.99
N GLY A 360 32.22 -8.36 -15.58
CA GLY A 360 31.84 -8.10 -14.18
C GLY A 360 31.59 -9.38 -13.38
N VAL A 361 31.48 -9.24 -12.05
CA VAL A 361 31.20 -10.35 -11.11
C VAL A 361 29.86 -11.05 -11.44
N GLY A 362 28.89 -10.34 -12.05
CA GLY A 362 27.62 -10.88 -12.52
C GLY A 362 27.63 -11.59 -13.88
N SER A 363 28.79 -11.71 -14.55
CA SER A 363 28.93 -12.43 -15.83
C SER A 363 28.91 -13.96 -15.69
N ASP A 364 28.86 -14.50 -14.47
CA ASP A 364 28.87 -15.95 -14.24
C ASP A 364 27.65 -16.60 -14.92
N PRO A 365 27.83 -17.48 -15.93
CA PRO A 365 26.72 -18.24 -16.52
C PRO A 365 26.01 -19.17 -15.51
N GLY A 366 26.62 -19.37 -14.34
CA GLY A 366 26.04 -20.04 -13.17
C GLY A 366 25.05 -19.20 -12.35
N LEU A 367 25.07 -17.87 -12.48
CA LEU A 367 24.17 -16.97 -11.75
C LEU A 367 22.72 -17.15 -12.22
N LEU A 368 21.79 -17.29 -11.26
CA LEU A 368 20.37 -17.53 -11.49
C LEU A 368 20.13 -18.67 -12.50
N PRO A 369 20.53 -19.91 -12.18
CA PRO A 369 20.59 -21.01 -13.14
C PRO A 369 19.21 -21.31 -13.75
N GLY A 370 18.14 -21.23 -12.95
CA GLY A 370 16.76 -21.49 -13.37
C GLY A 370 16.06 -20.37 -14.14
N LEU A 371 16.69 -19.20 -14.31
CA LEU A 371 16.02 -18.00 -14.82
C LEU A 371 15.52 -18.20 -16.25
N GLN A 372 14.25 -17.90 -16.49
CA GLN A 372 13.63 -18.04 -17.81
C GLN A 372 13.27 -16.69 -18.39
N GLU A 373 12.87 -15.73 -17.55
CA GLU A 373 12.33 -14.46 -17.99
C GLU A 373 12.79 -13.30 -17.09
N ILE A 374 13.16 -12.18 -17.71
CA ILE A 374 13.35 -10.89 -17.05
C ILE A 374 12.26 -9.94 -17.55
N VAL A 375 11.44 -9.44 -16.62
CA VAL A 375 10.37 -8.49 -16.85
C VAL A 375 10.81 -7.10 -16.40
N CYS A 376 10.97 -6.16 -17.33
CA CYS A 376 11.39 -4.79 -17.02
C CYS A 376 10.26 -3.79 -17.27
N GLU A 377 10.02 -2.88 -16.34
CA GLU A 377 9.12 -1.72 -16.51
C GLU A 377 9.75 -0.60 -17.36
N VAL A 378 10.40 -0.96 -18.46
CA VAL A 378 11.06 -0.03 -19.39
C VAL A 378 10.58 -0.33 -20.82
N LYS A 379 10.61 0.64 -21.74
CA LYS A 379 10.18 0.45 -23.14
C LYS A 379 10.97 -0.68 -23.80
N LYS A 380 10.31 -1.45 -24.67
CA LYS A 380 10.85 -2.70 -25.24
C LYS A 380 12.17 -2.52 -26.03
N GLY A 381 12.39 -1.37 -26.68
CA GLY A 381 13.67 -1.05 -27.35
C GLY A 381 14.84 -0.98 -26.36
N ASP A 382 14.66 -0.21 -25.29
CA ASP A 382 15.68 0.02 -24.25
C ASP A 382 16.03 -1.26 -23.48
N VAL A 383 15.06 -2.16 -23.26
CA VAL A 383 15.26 -3.42 -22.51
C VAL A 383 16.23 -4.36 -23.23
N HIS A 384 16.11 -4.48 -24.56
CA HIS A 384 16.98 -5.38 -25.31
C HIS A 384 18.44 -4.91 -25.27
N ASP A 385 18.67 -3.60 -25.32
CA ASP A 385 20.02 -3.04 -25.27
C ASP A 385 20.67 -3.25 -23.90
N LEU A 386 19.92 -3.02 -22.81
CA LEU A 386 20.39 -3.16 -21.43
C LEU A 386 20.91 -4.57 -21.10
N PHE A 387 20.18 -5.63 -21.49
CA PHE A 387 20.51 -7.01 -21.11
C PHE A 387 21.07 -7.86 -22.27
N SER A 388 21.38 -7.24 -23.42
CA SER A 388 21.87 -7.91 -24.64
C SER A 388 23.04 -8.86 -24.39
N SER A 389 24.05 -8.39 -23.64
CA SER A 389 25.26 -9.16 -23.31
C SER A 389 24.92 -10.39 -22.45
N PHE A 390 24.13 -10.19 -21.39
CA PHE A 390 23.70 -11.26 -20.49
C PHE A 390 22.91 -12.35 -21.21
N VAL A 391 21.91 -11.94 -22.03
CA VAL A 391 21.10 -12.86 -22.84
C VAL A 391 21.97 -13.67 -23.80
N ARG A 392 22.97 -13.03 -24.44
CA ARG A 392 23.91 -13.72 -25.32
C ARG A 392 24.74 -14.76 -24.57
N THR A 393 25.32 -14.41 -23.42
CA THR A 393 26.11 -15.32 -22.59
C THR A 393 25.28 -16.52 -22.14
N ARG A 394 24.06 -16.27 -21.65
CA ARG A 394 23.09 -17.30 -21.24
C ARG A 394 22.68 -18.23 -22.38
N ARG A 395 22.47 -17.69 -23.59
CA ARG A 395 22.19 -18.47 -24.80
C ARG A 395 23.35 -19.39 -25.17
N ILE A 396 24.59 -18.90 -25.13
CA ILE A 396 25.80 -19.69 -25.40
C ILE A 396 25.96 -20.81 -24.37
N ALA A 397 25.65 -20.53 -23.10
CA ALA A 397 25.68 -21.52 -22.02
C ALA A 397 24.52 -22.53 -22.04
N GLY A 398 23.64 -22.50 -23.05
CA GLY A 398 22.50 -23.42 -23.18
C GLY A 398 21.36 -23.15 -22.21
N ARG A 399 21.27 -21.93 -21.65
CA ARG A 399 20.25 -21.53 -20.67
C ARG A 399 19.58 -20.22 -21.10
N PRO A 400 18.81 -20.20 -22.20
CA PRO A 400 18.26 -18.96 -22.76
C PRO A 400 17.32 -18.26 -21.76
N VAL A 401 17.29 -16.92 -21.84
CA VAL A 401 16.41 -16.05 -21.04
C VAL A 401 15.63 -15.14 -21.99
N SER A 402 14.32 -15.00 -21.78
CA SER A 402 13.46 -14.03 -22.46
C SER A 402 13.52 -12.67 -21.77
N LEU A 403 13.46 -11.61 -22.58
CA LEU A 403 13.29 -10.24 -22.10
C LEU A 403 11.87 -9.79 -22.42
N VAL A 404 11.12 -9.43 -21.39
CA VAL A 404 9.76 -8.92 -21.51
C VAL A 404 9.72 -7.50 -20.97
N SER A 405 9.28 -6.58 -21.81
CA SER A 405 8.86 -5.27 -21.30
C SER A 405 7.51 -5.45 -20.61
N ALA A 406 7.34 -4.92 -19.40
CA ALA A 406 6.04 -4.85 -18.73
C ALA A 406 5.03 -4.00 -19.53
N TYR A 407 5.53 -3.18 -20.46
CA TYR A 407 4.75 -2.47 -21.47
C TYR A 407 4.60 -3.24 -22.78
N SER A 408 4.90 -4.54 -22.83
CA SER A 408 4.64 -5.38 -24.01
C SER A 408 3.12 -5.52 -24.19
N ILE A 409 2.59 -4.58 -24.94
CA ILE A 409 1.18 -4.54 -25.30
C ILE A 409 0.99 -5.64 -26.33
N LYS A 410 0.22 -6.68 -26.01
CA LYS A 410 -0.20 -7.66 -27.03
C LYS A 410 -1.42 -7.10 -27.76
N ALA A 411 -1.52 -7.32 -29.06
CA ALA A 411 -2.70 -6.98 -29.82
C ALA A 411 -3.13 -8.15 -30.71
N LYS A 412 -4.43 -8.40 -30.78
CA LYS A 412 -5.05 -9.38 -31.66
C LYS A 412 -5.45 -8.70 -32.96
N ALA A 413 -5.08 -9.28 -34.09
CA ALA A 413 -5.54 -8.81 -35.39
C ALA A 413 -7.06 -9.01 -35.53
N LEU A 414 -7.81 -7.93 -35.73
CA LEU A 414 -9.25 -7.97 -36.01
C LEU A 414 -9.55 -8.37 -37.47
N PHE A 415 -8.60 -8.08 -38.36
CA PHE A 415 -8.68 -8.34 -39.79
C PHE A 415 -7.35 -8.91 -40.29
N ALA A 416 -7.38 -9.60 -41.42
CA ALA A 416 -6.15 -9.96 -42.11
C ALA A 416 -5.58 -8.73 -42.80
N TYR A 417 -4.27 -8.56 -42.76
CA TYR A 417 -3.56 -7.44 -43.36
C TYR A 417 -2.39 -7.98 -44.18
N THR A 418 -2.31 -7.56 -45.44
CA THR A 418 -1.15 -7.81 -46.30
C THR A 418 -0.47 -6.48 -46.53
N ALA A 419 0.78 -6.37 -46.11
CA ALA A 419 1.57 -5.15 -46.23
C ALA A 419 1.74 -4.78 -47.71
N PRO A 420 1.25 -3.61 -48.15
CA PRO A 420 1.48 -3.12 -49.49
C PRO A 420 2.97 -2.81 -49.73
N PRO A 421 3.48 -2.92 -50.98
CA PRO A 421 4.89 -2.67 -51.30
C PRO A 421 5.37 -1.24 -50.97
N ASP A 422 4.45 -0.29 -50.85
CA ASP A 422 4.67 1.12 -50.54
C ASP A 422 4.75 1.42 -49.02
N VAL A 423 4.49 0.43 -48.15
CA VAL A 423 4.67 0.57 -46.70
C VAL A 423 6.06 0.04 -46.32
N PRO A 424 7.04 0.92 -46.02
CA PRO A 424 8.36 0.48 -45.60
C PRO A 424 8.26 -0.33 -44.31
N ASP A 425 8.90 -1.50 -44.30
CA ASP A 425 8.90 -2.47 -43.21
C ASP A 425 7.50 -2.96 -42.77
N GLY A 426 6.49 -2.95 -43.66
CA GLY A 426 5.15 -3.43 -43.33
C GLY A 426 5.09 -4.93 -43.00
N ILE A 427 4.44 -5.30 -41.89
CA ILE A 427 4.27 -6.70 -41.50
C ILE A 427 2.88 -7.22 -41.89
N SER A 428 2.82 -8.36 -42.59
CA SER A 428 1.56 -9.00 -42.99
C SER A 428 1.09 -10.00 -41.94
N PHE A 429 -0.18 -10.01 -41.56
CA PHE A 429 -0.73 -10.89 -40.50
C PHE A 429 -2.15 -11.35 -40.81
N ALA A 430 -2.53 -12.52 -40.30
CA ALA A 430 -3.86 -13.11 -40.47
C ALA A 430 -4.85 -12.57 -39.44
N LYS A 431 -6.15 -12.63 -39.77
CA LYS A 431 -7.22 -12.31 -38.80
C LYS A 431 -7.11 -13.26 -37.59
N GLY A 432 -7.09 -12.69 -36.40
CA GLY A 432 -6.99 -13.39 -35.13
C GLY A 432 -5.57 -13.66 -34.64
N GLU A 433 -4.54 -13.38 -35.45
CA GLU A 433 -3.12 -13.51 -35.09
C GLU A 433 -2.76 -12.53 -33.96
N VAL A 434 -1.95 -12.96 -32.99
CA VAL A 434 -1.53 -12.12 -31.86
C VAL A 434 -0.14 -11.57 -32.12
N LEU A 435 0.00 -10.26 -32.01
CA LEU A 435 1.23 -9.51 -32.23
C LEU A 435 1.69 -8.86 -30.94
N ASP A 436 2.99 -8.85 -30.70
CA ASP A 436 3.61 -8.06 -29.64
C ASP A 436 3.89 -6.65 -30.14
N ILE A 437 3.23 -5.65 -29.56
CA ILE A 437 3.39 -4.23 -29.91
C ILE A 437 4.59 -3.65 -29.16
N ILE A 438 5.55 -3.15 -29.93
CA ILE A 438 6.84 -2.62 -29.47
C ILE A 438 6.75 -1.11 -29.28
N ASP A 439 6.12 -0.41 -30.23
CA ASP A 439 5.92 1.04 -30.20
C ASP A 439 4.56 1.39 -30.83
N MET A 440 3.83 2.30 -30.19
CA MET A 440 2.51 2.79 -30.63
C MET A 440 2.55 4.23 -31.18
N ARG A 441 3.74 4.80 -31.38
CA ARG A 441 3.91 6.17 -31.87
C ARG A 441 3.77 6.22 -33.39
N GLY A 442 2.90 7.11 -33.87
CA GLY A 442 2.73 7.39 -35.31
C GLY A 442 1.60 6.62 -35.99
N LYS A 443 1.52 6.76 -37.32
CA LYS A 443 0.44 6.21 -38.16
C LYS A 443 0.46 4.68 -38.25
N TRP A 444 1.62 4.07 -38.05
CA TRP A 444 1.84 2.62 -38.05
C TRP A 444 2.56 2.22 -36.77
N TRP A 445 2.12 1.15 -36.12
CA TRP A 445 2.70 0.64 -34.88
C TRP A 445 3.77 -0.39 -35.16
N GLN A 446 4.87 -0.36 -34.43
CA GLN A 446 5.89 -1.38 -34.56
C GLN A 446 5.43 -2.64 -33.84
N ALA A 447 5.36 -3.75 -34.57
CA ALA A 447 4.82 -5.02 -34.13
C ALA A 447 5.78 -6.18 -34.44
N GLN A 448 5.69 -7.23 -33.62
CA GLN A 448 6.47 -8.44 -33.77
C GLN A 448 5.55 -9.68 -33.69
N LYS A 449 5.77 -10.62 -34.59
CA LYS A 449 5.13 -11.94 -34.60
C LYS A 449 5.84 -12.93 -33.68
N GLU A 450 5.16 -14.05 -33.41
CA GLU A 450 5.71 -15.18 -32.65
C GLU A 450 6.98 -15.76 -33.29
N ASP A 451 7.09 -15.73 -34.62
CA ASP A 451 8.28 -16.17 -35.37
C ASP A 451 9.45 -15.16 -35.33
N ASN A 452 9.33 -14.09 -34.54
CA ASN A 452 10.24 -12.95 -34.42
C ASN A 452 10.32 -12.03 -35.63
N THR A 453 9.46 -12.19 -36.64
CA THR A 453 9.36 -11.22 -37.74
C THR A 453 8.88 -9.88 -37.19
N ARG A 454 9.60 -8.81 -37.53
CA ARG A 454 9.30 -7.44 -37.12
C ARG A 454 8.86 -6.61 -38.30
N GLY A 455 7.99 -5.65 -38.04
CA GLY A 455 7.61 -4.63 -39.01
C GLY A 455 6.55 -3.71 -38.44
N VAL A 456 5.94 -2.90 -39.31
CA VAL A 456 4.93 -1.93 -38.94
C VAL A 456 3.54 -2.43 -39.32
N ALA A 457 2.61 -2.31 -38.38
CA ALA A 457 1.23 -2.76 -38.48
C ALA A 457 0.26 -1.59 -38.33
N PRO A 458 -0.84 -1.56 -39.09
CA PRO A 458 -1.82 -0.49 -38.98
C PRO A 458 -2.62 -0.69 -37.69
N PRO A 459 -2.66 0.32 -36.79
CA PRO A 459 -3.37 0.19 -35.52
C PRO A 459 -4.87 -0.06 -35.68
N SER A 460 -5.47 0.42 -36.77
CA SER A 460 -6.89 0.18 -37.09
C SER A 460 -7.23 -1.30 -37.34
N TYR A 461 -6.23 -2.16 -37.56
CA TYR A 461 -6.42 -3.60 -37.79
C TYR A 461 -6.23 -4.43 -36.51
N LEU A 462 -5.88 -3.78 -35.40
CA LEU A 462 -5.44 -4.43 -34.17
C LEU A 462 -6.34 -4.07 -32.99
N GLN A 463 -6.63 -5.06 -32.15
CA GLN A 463 -7.27 -4.87 -30.85
C GLN A 463 -6.25 -5.16 -29.75
N ILE A 464 -5.93 -4.17 -28.92
CA ILE A 464 -5.06 -4.39 -27.77
C ILE A 464 -5.68 -5.41 -26.82
N ILE A 465 -4.97 -6.52 -26.60
CA ILE A 465 -5.28 -7.52 -25.58
C ILE A 465 -4.73 -6.98 -24.26
N ARG A 466 -5.58 -6.27 -23.52
CA ARG A 466 -5.28 -6.00 -22.11
C ARG A 466 -5.48 -7.30 -21.34
N ARG A 467 -4.48 -7.74 -20.56
CA ARG A 467 -4.67 -8.78 -19.55
C ARG A 467 -5.71 -8.26 -18.55
N SER A 468 -6.97 -8.60 -18.78
CA SER A 468 -8.04 -8.29 -17.84
C SER A 468 -7.90 -9.24 -16.65
N ALA A 469 -7.33 -8.75 -15.55
CA ALA A 469 -7.91 -9.06 -14.26
C ALA A 469 -9.35 -8.51 -14.32
N GLY A 470 -10.34 -9.40 -14.24
CA GLY A 470 -11.73 -9.10 -14.59
C GLY A 470 -12.22 -7.77 -14.03
N SER A 471 -12.57 -6.86 -14.93
CA SER A 471 -13.32 -5.65 -14.58
C SER A 471 -14.80 -5.95 -14.79
N SER A 472 -15.50 -6.00 -13.67
CA SER A 472 -16.95 -5.95 -13.59
C SER A 472 -17.49 -4.69 -14.28
N ASN A 473 -18.51 -4.89 -15.12
CA ASN A 473 -19.41 -3.84 -15.61
C ASN A 473 -19.81 -2.88 -14.47
N GLY A 474 -19.50 -1.59 -14.66
CA GLY A 474 -19.75 -0.56 -13.66
C GLY A 474 -19.59 0.86 -14.20
N SER A 475 -20.02 1.13 -15.43
CA SER A 475 -20.39 2.50 -15.84
C SER A 475 -21.69 2.39 -16.64
N GLY A 476 -22.69 3.19 -16.27
CA GLY A 476 -23.98 3.22 -16.96
C GLY A 476 -23.83 3.66 -18.43
N PRO A 477 -24.86 3.45 -19.27
CA PRO A 477 -24.81 3.83 -20.69
C PRO A 477 -24.53 5.33 -20.83
N HIS A 478 -23.46 5.69 -21.55
CA HIS A 478 -23.13 7.08 -21.87
C HIS A 478 -23.96 7.51 -23.08
N GLN A 479 -24.54 8.72 -23.10
CA GLN A 479 -25.20 9.23 -24.30
C GLN A 479 -24.19 10.02 -25.14
N ALA A 480 -24.27 9.91 -26.46
CA ALA A 480 -23.41 10.63 -27.40
C ALA A 480 -24.23 11.21 -28.54
N LYS A 481 -23.96 12.45 -28.94
CA LYS A 481 -24.56 13.13 -30.08
C LYS A 481 -23.62 13.01 -31.27
N ALA A 482 -24.13 12.54 -32.40
CA ALA A 482 -23.37 12.53 -33.65
C ALA A 482 -23.06 13.96 -34.10
N LEU A 483 -21.78 14.27 -34.32
CA LEU A 483 -21.32 15.56 -34.85
C LEU A 483 -21.43 15.63 -36.37
N TYR A 484 -21.39 14.46 -37.04
CA TYR A 484 -21.51 14.33 -38.48
C TYR A 484 -22.34 13.08 -38.81
N ALA A 485 -22.99 13.07 -39.98
CA ALA A 485 -23.67 11.89 -40.46
C ALA A 485 -22.66 10.82 -40.91
N TYR A 486 -22.95 9.55 -40.62
CA TYR A 486 -22.12 8.42 -41.01
C TYR A 486 -22.99 7.31 -41.61
N THR A 487 -22.63 6.86 -42.82
CA THR A 487 -23.29 5.73 -43.49
C THR A 487 -22.35 4.53 -43.44
N GLY A 488 -22.74 3.49 -42.72
CA GLY A 488 -22.01 2.22 -42.67
C GLY A 488 -21.99 1.56 -44.05
N SER A 489 -20.86 0.96 -44.41
CA SER A 489 -20.76 0.20 -45.67
C SER A 489 -21.68 -1.02 -45.63
N LEU A 490 -22.34 -1.34 -46.75
CA LEU A 490 -23.22 -2.51 -46.88
C LEU A 490 -22.49 -3.86 -46.64
N ASP A 491 -21.16 -3.85 -46.63
CA ASP A 491 -20.31 -5.02 -46.42
C ASP A 491 -19.99 -5.33 -44.94
N ASP A 492 -20.39 -4.48 -43.98
CA ASP A 492 -20.17 -4.70 -42.54
C ASP A 492 -21.46 -4.56 -41.71
N PRO A 493 -22.11 -5.67 -41.30
CA PRO A 493 -23.37 -5.63 -40.55
C PRO A 493 -23.21 -5.14 -39.09
N ASN A 494 -21.98 -4.99 -38.59
CA ASN A 494 -21.73 -4.54 -37.22
C ASN A 494 -21.55 -3.02 -37.13
N VAL A 495 -21.39 -2.31 -38.24
CA VAL A 495 -21.24 -0.86 -38.26
C VAL A 495 -22.61 -0.20 -38.40
N ILE A 496 -22.96 0.68 -37.45
CA ILE A 496 -24.26 1.36 -37.49
C ILE A 496 -24.18 2.66 -38.30
N SER A 497 -25.21 2.91 -39.10
CA SER A 497 -25.41 4.20 -39.77
C SER A 497 -26.18 5.15 -38.87
N PHE A 498 -25.80 6.42 -38.81
CA PHE A 498 -26.46 7.45 -38.01
C PHE A 498 -26.41 8.83 -38.66
N SER A 499 -27.39 9.67 -38.36
CA SER A 499 -27.49 11.03 -38.91
C SER A 499 -26.79 12.05 -38.02
N GLU A 500 -26.37 13.17 -38.60
CA GLU A 500 -25.83 14.30 -37.83
C GLU A 500 -26.87 14.77 -36.79
N GLY A 501 -26.43 14.94 -35.55
CA GLY A 501 -27.26 15.32 -34.42
C GLY A 501 -28.02 14.17 -33.74
N GLU A 502 -27.96 12.94 -34.27
CA GLU A 502 -28.61 11.75 -33.69
C GLU A 502 -27.96 11.36 -32.35
N ILE A 503 -28.77 10.91 -31.38
CA ILE A 503 -28.32 10.51 -30.05
C ILE A 503 -28.16 8.99 -29.97
N LEU A 504 -26.98 8.54 -29.56
CA LEU A 504 -26.61 7.14 -29.43
C LEU A 504 -26.27 6.80 -27.98
N ASN A 505 -26.69 5.62 -27.52
CA ASN A 505 -26.30 5.11 -26.20
C ASN A 505 -25.01 4.30 -26.34
N VAL A 506 -23.89 4.85 -25.91
CA VAL A 506 -22.56 4.24 -25.94
C VAL A 506 -22.38 3.32 -24.73
N ILE A 507 -22.09 2.05 -25.03
CA ILE A 507 -21.99 0.95 -24.07
C ILE A 507 -20.52 0.66 -23.76
N ASP A 508 -19.65 0.82 -24.75
CA ASP A 508 -18.20 0.66 -24.59
C ASP A 508 -17.48 1.75 -25.38
N MET A 509 -16.63 2.53 -24.68
CA MET A 509 -15.85 3.64 -25.24
C MET A 509 -14.39 3.26 -25.51
N SER A 510 -14.04 1.98 -25.42
CA SER A 510 -12.65 1.55 -25.58
C SER A 510 -12.25 1.42 -27.06
N GLY A 511 -11.26 2.22 -27.47
CA GLY A 511 -10.73 2.25 -28.84
C GLY A 511 -11.34 3.32 -29.75
N TRP A 512 -10.96 3.33 -31.03
CA TRP A 512 -11.42 4.32 -32.02
C TRP A 512 -12.82 4.03 -32.60
N TRP A 513 -13.38 2.87 -32.28
CA TRP A 513 -14.73 2.47 -32.65
C TRP A 513 -15.48 2.09 -31.37
N TRP A 514 -16.45 2.92 -31.00
CA TRP A 514 -17.24 2.73 -29.79
C TRP A 514 -18.43 1.82 -30.07
N GLN A 515 -18.75 0.95 -29.12
CA GLN A 515 -19.97 0.16 -29.21
C GLN A 515 -21.15 1.03 -28.76
N ALA A 516 -22.11 1.22 -29.66
CA ALA A 516 -23.24 2.11 -29.45
C ALA A 516 -24.55 1.47 -29.90
N ARG A 517 -25.64 1.88 -29.24
CA ARG A 517 -27.00 1.43 -29.50
C ARG A 517 -27.87 2.61 -29.94
N LYS A 518 -28.56 2.46 -31.07
CA LYS A 518 -29.57 3.42 -31.57
C LYS A 518 -30.87 3.32 -30.76
N GLU A 519 -31.72 4.34 -30.84
CA GLU A 519 -33.03 4.36 -30.17
C GLU A 519 -33.94 3.19 -30.58
N GLY A 520 -33.86 2.72 -31.82
CA GLY A 520 -34.56 1.53 -32.33
C GLY A 520 -34.03 0.19 -31.81
N GLY A 521 -33.03 0.19 -30.92
CA GLY A 521 -32.47 -1.03 -30.30
C GLY A 521 -31.31 -1.67 -31.06
N THR A 522 -31.02 -1.22 -32.29
CA THR A 522 -29.90 -1.70 -33.10
C THR A 522 -28.57 -1.41 -32.42
N LEU A 523 -27.79 -2.47 -32.17
CA LEU A 523 -26.47 -2.42 -31.55
C LEU A 523 -25.40 -2.58 -32.63
N GLY A 524 -24.35 -1.76 -32.58
CA GLY A 524 -23.16 -1.95 -33.40
C GLY A 524 -22.04 -1.01 -33.00
N ILE A 525 -21.09 -0.79 -33.89
CA ILE A 525 -19.92 0.06 -33.66
C ILE A 525 -20.02 1.36 -34.47
N ALA A 526 -19.57 2.45 -33.87
CA ALA A 526 -19.56 3.79 -34.44
C ALA A 526 -18.17 4.43 -34.24
N PRO A 527 -17.64 5.18 -35.23
CA PRO A 527 -16.33 5.82 -35.09
C PRO A 527 -16.39 6.91 -34.01
N SER A 528 -15.47 6.86 -33.05
CA SER A 528 -15.49 7.76 -31.89
C SER A 528 -15.31 9.22 -32.27
N SER A 529 -14.54 9.51 -33.33
CA SER A 529 -14.31 10.86 -33.84
C SER A 529 -15.55 11.55 -34.43
N TYR A 530 -16.63 10.80 -34.67
CA TYR A 530 -17.91 11.31 -35.20
C TYR A 530 -18.94 11.56 -34.10
N LEU A 531 -18.61 11.23 -32.85
CA LEU A 531 -19.53 11.27 -31.72
C LEU A 531 -19.00 12.21 -30.63
N LYS A 532 -19.88 13.04 -30.07
CA LYS A 532 -19.62 13.85 -28.89
C LYS A 532 -20.43 13.30 -27.72
N ILE A 533 -19.75 12.79 -26.68
CA ILE A 533 -20.43 12.38 -25.44
C ILE A 533 -21.21 13.59 -24.89
N ILE A 534 -22.48 13.37 -24.59
CA ILE A 534 -23.38 14.36 -23.99
C ILE A 534 -23.88 13.78 -22.66
N GLY A 535 -23.38 14.39 -21.59
CA GLY A 535 -23.68 14.00 -20.21
C GLY A 535 -22.60 14.54 -19.29
N GLN A 536 -22.99 15.09 -18.15
CA GLN A 536 -22.05 15.64 -17.17
C GLN A 536 -21.19 14.51 -16.59
N GLN A 537 -19.97 14.35 -17.09
CA GLN A 537 -18.92 13.80 -16.23
C GLN A 537 -18.74 14.77 -15.06
N PRO A 538 -18.90 14.33 -13.80
CA PRO A 538 -18.70 15.20 -12.66
C PRO A 538 -17.24 15.63 -12.66
N ALA A 539 -16.99 16.95 -12.74
CA ALA A 539 -15.65 17.48 -12.61
C ALA A 539 -15.03 16.99 -11.30
N ARG A 540 -13.80 16.47 -11.38
CA ARG A 540 -13.10 15.98 -10.19
C ARG A 540 -12.62 17.15 -9.34
N TYR A 541 -12.18 18.22 -10.00
CA TYR A 541 -11.67 19.46 -9.41
C TYR A 541 -12.01 20.66 -10.29
N LYS A 542 -11.83 21.88 -9.78
CA LYS A 542 -11.79 23.12 -10.57
C LYS A 542 -10.39 23.73 -10.46
N ALA A 543 -9.91 24.37 -11.50
CA ALA A 543 -8.63 25.09 -11.49
C ALA A 543 -8.75 26.45 -12.15
N LYS A 544 -7.98 27.42 -11.67
CA LYS A 544 -7.84 28.76 -12.24
C LYS A 544 -6.57 28.83 -13.06
N ALA A 545 -6.66 29.36 -14.27
CA ALA A 545 -5.50 29.67 -15.08
C ALA A 545 -4.68 30.80 -14.44
N LEU A 546 -3.40 30.56 -14.19
CA LEU A 546 -2.46 31.55 -13.66
C LEU A 546 -1.85 32.43 -14.75
N TYR A 547 -1.82 31.93 -15.99
CA TYR A 547 -1.31 32.61 -17.17
C TYR A 547 -2.19 32.28 -18.37
N PRO A 548 -2.27 33.13 -19.40
CA PRO A 548 -3.00 32.81 -20.61
C PRO A 548 -2.23 31.77 -21.43
N TYR A 549 -2.96 30.89 -22.12
CA TYR A 549 -2.39 29.87 -23.00
C TYR A 549 -3.14 29.85 -24.33
N THR A 550 -2.38 29.77 -25.43
CA THR A 550 -2.92 29.65 -26.79
C THR A 550 -2.49 28.31 -27.37
N ALA A 551 -3.47 27.48 -27.72
CA ALA A 551 -3.23 26.16 -28.30
C ALA A 551 -2.46 26.27 -29.63
N SER A 552 -1.45 25.42 -29.80
CA SER A 552 -0.68 25.33 -31.04
C SER A 552 -1.48 24.59 -32.12
N PRO A 553 -1.44 25.02 -33.40
CA PRO A 553 -2.01 24.26 -34.51
C PRO A 553 -1.47 22.83 -34.64
N ASP A 554 -0.27 22.57 -34.11
CA ASP A 554 0.40 21.26 -34.14
C ASP A 554 -0.13 20.29 -33.06
N HIS A 555 -0.94 20.77 -32.11
CA HIS A 555 -1.53 19.99 -31.02
C HIS A 555 -3.05 20.17 -31.00
N PRO A 556 -3.81 19.43 -31.84
CA PRO A 556 -5.24 19.67 -32.07
C PRO A 556 -6.15 19.39 -30.85
N ASN A 557 -5.61 18.78 -29.79
CA ASN A 557 -6.34 18.49 -28.56
C ASN A 557 -6.15 19.58 -27.49
N ASP A 558 -5.23 20.52 -27.69
CA ASP A 558 -4.96 21.58 -26.73
C ASP A 558 -6.05 22.64 -26.76
N ILE A 559 -6.34 23.24 -25.60
CA ILE A 559 -7.38 24.25 -25.47
C ILE A 559 -6.81 25.60 -25.06
N SER A 560 -7.22 26.66 -25.75
CA SER A 560 -6.84 28.03 -25.40
C SER A 560 -7.68 28.56 -24.23
N PHE A 561 -7.03 29.23 -23.28
CA PHE A 561 -7.68 29.84 -22.12
C PHE A 561 -6.98 31.13 -21.70
N SER A 562 -7.74 32.03 -21.07
CA SER A 562 -7.25 33.32 -20.59
C SER A 562 -6.76 33.24 -19.15
N GLU A 563 -5.86 34.13 -18.75
CA GLU A 563 -5.48 34.29 -17.34
C GLU A 563 -6.70 34.55 -16.46
N GLY A 564 -6.80 33.83 -15.35
CA GLY A 564 -7.91 33.91 -14.41
C GLY A 564 -9.13 33.07 -14.76
N GLU A 565 -9.16 32.42 -15.93
CA GLU A 565 -10.28 31.57 -16.37
C GLU A 565 -10.38 30.29 -15.52
N ILE A 566 -11.60 29.89 -15.14
CA ILE A 566 -11.84 28.69 -14.33
C ILE A 566 -12.18 27.52 -15.25
N LEU A 567 -11.44 26.42 -15.10
CA LEU A 567 -11.57 25.19 -15.86
C LEU A 567 -11.98 24.04 -14.94
N ASP A 568 -12.91 23.20 -15.40
CA ASP A 568 -13.22 21.93 -14.76
C ASP A 568 -12.12 20.92 -15.08
N ILE A 569 -11.48 20.33 -14.08
CA ILE A 569 -10.49 19.27 -14.28
C ILE A 569 -11.20 17.92 -14.29
N ILE A 570 -11.06 17.21 -15.42
CA ILE A 570 -11.66 15.91 -15.68
C ILE A 570 -10.69 14.81 -15.25
N GLU A 571 -9.42 14.90 -15.68
CA GLU A 571 -8.36 13.95 -15.36
C GLU A 571 -7.00 14.65 -15.22
N MET A 572 -6.19 14.20 -14.28
CA MET A 572 -4.83 14.70 -14.03
C MET A 572 -3.86 13.55 -14.31
N ASP A 573 -3.22 13.57 -15.48
CA ASP A 573 -2.19 12.60 -15.86
C ASP A 573 -0.98 13.32 -16.45
N GLY A 574 0.16 13.27 -15.75
CA GLY A 574 1.39 13.95 -16.15
C GLY A 574 1.29 15.48 -16.22
N ASP A 575 2.05 16.06 -17.16
CA ASP A 575 2.24 17.50 -17.30
C ASP A 575 1.09 18.22 -18.05
N TRP A 576 0.12 17.47 -18.59
CA TRP A 576 -1.01 17.99 -19.36
C TRP A 576 -2.31 17.39 -18.85
N TRP A 577 -3.20 18.21 -18.32
CA TRP A 577 -4.45 17.76 -17.72
C TRP A 577 -5.60 17.82 -18.71
N GLU A 578 -6.54 16.90 -18.59
CA GLU A 578 -7.79 16.94 -19.34
C GLU A 578 -8.75 17.89 -18.64
N VAL A 579 -9.15 18.94 -19.34
CA VAL A 579 -9.93 20.05 -18.79
C VAL A 579 -11.15 20.37 -19.64
N ARG A 580 -12.16 20.94 -19.01
CA ARG A 580 -13.39 21.39 -19.64
C ARG A 580 -13.67 22.85 -19.30
N LYS A 581 -13.89 23.67 -20.33
CA LYS A 581 -14.32 25.07 -20.20
C LYS A 581 -15.80 25.17 -19.86
N GLU A 582 -16.24 26.36 -19.46
CA GLU A 582 -17.65 26.64 -19.15
C GLU A 582 -18.57 26.39 -20.36
N ASP A 583 -18.10 26.67 -21.57
CA ASP A 583 -18.80 26.39 -22.83
C ASP A 583 -18.87 24.89 -23.20
N SER A 584 -18.41 24.01 -22.30
CA SER A 584 -18.32 22.56 -22.48
C SER A 584 -17.34 22.11 -23.57
N THR A 585 -16.41 22.99 -23.98
CA THR A 585 -15.25 22.61 -24.79
C THR A 585 -14.27 21.82 -23.93
N LEU A 586 -13.80 20.69 -24.46
CA LEU A 586 -12.97 19.72 -23.75
C LEU A 586 -11.64 19.60 -24.49
N GLY A 587 -10.53 19.61 -23.77
CA GLY A 587 -9.19 19.55 -24.35
C GLY A 587 -8.11 19.42 -23.27
N THR A 588 -6.85 19.48 -23.69
CA THR A 588 -5.69 19.39 -22.81
C THR A 588 -5.12 20.76 -22.48
N ALA A 589 -4.71 20.93 -21.23
CA ALA A 589 -4.08 22.15 -20.74
C ALA A 589 -2.82 21.84 -19.94
N PRO A 590 -1.75 22.64 -20.08
CA PRO A 590 -0.51 22.41 -19.34
C PRO A 590 -0.72 22.67 -17.84
N SER A 591 -0.35 21.69 -17.01
CA SER A 591 -0.64 21.69 -15.57
C SER A 591 0.00 22.86 -14.83
N ASN A 592 1.20 23.27 -15.24
CA ASN A 592 1.94 24.39 -14.66
C ASN A 592 1.31 25.77 -14.93
N PHE A 593 0.31 25.85 -15.82
CA PHE A 593 -0.47 27.07 -16.06
C PHE A 593 -1.75 27.13 -15.23
N LEU A 594 -2.07 26.05 -14.49
CA LEU A 594 -3.33 25.89 -13.77
C LEU A 594 -3.08 25.73 -12.28
N ARG A 595 -3.89 26.39 -11.44
CA ARG A 595 -3.90 26.21 -9.99
C ARG A 595 -5.26 25.68 -9.55
N ILE A 596 -5.30 24.51 -8.93
CA ILE A 596 -6.54 23.92 -8.42
C ILE A 596 -7.15 24.88 -7.38
N THR A 597 -8.42 25.25 -7.55
CA THR A 597 -9.12 26.24 -6.72
C THR A 597 -9.97 25.62 -5.63
N GLU A 598 -10.12 24.30 -5.59
CA GLU A 598 -10.95 23.61 -4.60
C GLU A 598 -10.23 22.36 -4.08
N HIS A 599 -9.36 22.54 -3.09
CA HIS A 599 -8.98 21.41 -2.23
C HIS A 599 -9.97 21.34 -1.07
N LYS A 600 -10.40 20.14 -0.67
CA LYS A 600 -11.11 19.98 0.61
C LYS A 600 -10.11 19.50 1.63
N ALA A 601 -10.14 20.03 2.84
CA ALA A 601 -9.33 19.54 3.94
C ALA A 601 -10.23 19.17 5.11
N THR A 602 -9.87 18.09 5.82
CA THR A 602 -10.44 17.78 7.12
C THR A 602 -9.61 18.48 8.18
N ALA A 603 -10.25 19.17 9.11
CA ALA A 603 -9.60 19.67 10.31
C ALA A 603 -9.14 18.49 11.18
N LEU A 604 -7.83 18.35 11.38
CA LEU A 604 -7.22 17.36 12.27
C LEU A 604 -7.40 17.69 13.75
N TYR A 605 -7.65 18.96 14.06
CA TYR A 605 -7.87 19.47 15.41
C TYR A 605 -8.89 20.62 15.36
N ALA A 606 -9.59 20.86 16.47
CA ALA A 606 -10.45 22.04 16.59
C ALA A 606 -9.61 23.31 16.76
N TYR A 607 -10.04 24.41 16.16
CA TYR A 607 -9.40 25.72 16.26
C TYR A 607 -10.44 26.79 16.56
N THR A 608 -10.16 27.65 17.54
CA THR A 608 -11.01 28.80 17.89
C THR A 608 -10.25 30.07 17.54
N ALA A 609 -10.83 30.86 16.64
CA ALA A 609 -10.26 32.14 16.22
C ALA A 609 -10.10 33.09 17.41
N SER A 610 -8.92 33.68 17.53
CA SER A 610 -8.66 34.69 18.56
C SER A 610 -9.34 36.02 18.19
N PRO A 611 -9.90 36.77 19.15
CA PRO A 611 -10.36 38.14 18.91
C PRO A 611 -9.29 39.08 18.33
N ASP A 612 -8.00 38.74 18.54
CA ASP A 612 -6.85 39.52 18.06
C ASP A 612 -6.54 39.29 16.57
N HIS A 613 -7.13 38.26 15.95
CA HIS A 613 -6.95 37.91 14.53
C HIS A 613 -8.31 37.80 13.83
N PRO A 614 -8.90 38.93 13.39
CA PRO A 614 -10.28 38.98 12.91
C PRO A 614 -10.53 38.23 11.59
N ASN A 615 -9.48 37.85 10.87
CA ASN A 615 -9.59 37.07 9.64
C ASN A 615 -9.60 35.57 9.89
N ASP A 616 -9.27 35.11 11.11
CA ASP A 616 -9.22 33.69 11.42
C ASP A 616 -10.62 33.11 11.59
N ILE A 617 -10.80 31.87 11.15
CA ILE A 617 -12.08 31.18 11.22
C ILE A 617 -12.05 30.06 12.24
N SER A 618 -13.05 29.97 13.11
CA SER A 618 -13.16 28.89 14.10
C SER A 618 -13.76 27.64 13.47
N PHE A 619 -13.17 26.46 13.65
CA PHE A 619 -13.66 25.19 13.11
C PHE A 619 -13.44 24.02 14.08
N SER A 620 -14.24 22.98 13.96
CA SER A 620 -14.20 21.79 14.83
C SER A 620 -13.33 20.68 14.25
N GLU A 621 -12.78 19.82 15.10
CA GLU A 621 -12.06 18.62 14.64
C GLU A 621 -13.00 17.72 13.80
N GLY A 622 -12.51 17.27 12.65
CA GLY A 622 -13.29 16.51 11.66
C GLY A 622 -14.12 17.37 10.70
N GLU A 623 -14.22 18.69 10.91
CA GLU A 623 -14.94 19.60 10.01
C GLU A 623 -14.24 19.69 8.65
N ILE A 624 -15.01 19.69 7.56
CA ILE A 624 -14.48 19.78 6.20
C ILE A 624 -14.51 21.23 5.74
N LEU A 625 -13.33 21.75 5.41
CA LEU A 625 -13.13 23.10 4.91
C LEU A 625 -12.74 23.06 3.43
N ASN A 626 -13.27 23.98 2.64
CA ASN A 626 -12.83 24.17 1.26
C ASN A 626 -11.63 25.13 1.28
N ILE A 627 -10.46 24.65 0.88
CA ILE A 627 -9.25 25.46 0.73
C ILE A 627 -9.35 26.27 -0.56
N ILE A 628 -9.26 27.58 -0.40
CA ILE A 628 -9.29 28.57 -1.49
C ILE A 628 -7.85 28.86 -1.95
N GLU A 629 -6.95 29.10 -0.99
CA GLU A 629 -5.54 29.39 -1.27
C GLU A 629 -4.63 28.77 -0.21
N MET A 630 -3.54 28.15 -0.67
CA MET A 630 -2.47 27.60 0.17
C MET A 630 -1.22 28.44 -0.02
N ASP A 631 -1.05 29.46 0.82
CA ASP A 631 0.15 30.28 0.86
C ASP A 631 0.68 30.36 2.30
N GLY A 632 1.90 29.88 2.52
CA GLY A 632 2.53 29.83 3.84
C GLY A 632 1.83 28.94 4.88
N ASP A 633 1.97 29.32 6.15
CA ASP A 633 1.49 28.54 7.31
C ASP A 633 0.00 28.73 7.62
N TRP A 634 -0.68 29.66 6.92
CA TRP A 634 -2.10 29.97 7.10
C TRP A 634 -2.81 29.98 5.76
N TRP A 635 -3.76 29.08 5.59
CA TRP A 635 -4.49 28.90 4.35
C TRP A 635 -5.81 29.66 4.37
N GLU A 636 -6.20 30.22 3.23
CA GLU A 636 -7.53 30.80 3.08
C GLU A 636 -8.53 29.68 2.83
N VAL A 637 -9.57 29.61 3.65
CA VAL A 637 -10.54 28.52 3.66
C VAL A 637 -11.97 29.03 3.76
N ARG A 638 -12.91 28.21 3.27
CA ARG A 638 -14.34 28.46 3.33
C ARG A 638 -15.08 27.27 3.92
N LYS A 639 -15.93 27.54 4.92
CA LYS A 639 -16.84 26.58 5.52
C LYS A 639 -18.01 26.21 4.61
N GLU A 640 -18.74 25.16 4.99
CA GLU A 640 -19.97 24.76 4.30
C GLU A 640 -21.07 25.81 4.39
N ASP A 641 -21.12 26.57 5.49
CA ASP A 641 -22.06 27.70 5.67
C ASP A 641 -21.71 28.94 4.82
N GLY A 642 -20.60 28.89 4.06
CA GLY A 642 -20.13 29.96 3.19
C GLY A 642 -19.18 30.95 3.86
N THR A 643 -18.92 30.83 5.17
CA THR A 643 -18.01 31.72 5.91
C THR A 643 -16.59 31.54 5.41
N LEU A 644 -15.90 32.65 5.14
CA LEU A 644 -14.54 32.71 4.61
C LEU A 644 -13.59 33.29 5.67
N GLY A 645 -12.40 32.71 5.81
CA GLY A 645 -11.36 33.19 6.70
C GLY A 645 -10.08 32.38 6.58
N THR A 646 -9.10 32.65 7.44
CA THR A 646 -7.80 31.97 7.46
C THR A 646 -7.76 30.87 8.51
N ALA A 647 -7.10 29.77 8.17
CA ALA A 647 -6.92 28.62 9.04
C ALA A 647 -5.46 28.12 9.03
N PRO A 648 -4.90 27.72 10.17
CA PRO A 648 -3.52 27.26 10.23
C PRO A 648 -3.36 25.92 9.50
N SER A 649 -2.41 25.84 8.58
CA SER A 649 -2.24 24.72 7.64
C SER A 649 -1.95 23.39 8.35
N ASN A 650 -1.19 23.42 9.45
CA ASN A 650 -0.84 22.24 10.25
C ASN A 650 -2.04 21.65 11.03
N PHE A 651 -3.19 22.34 11.04
CA PHE A 651 -4.45 21.84 11.59
C PHE A 651 -5.32 21.17 10.53
N LEU A 652 -4.93 21.22 9.26
CA LEU A 652 -5.73 20.75 8.13
C LEU A 652 -5.03 19.62 7.40
N ARG A 653 -5.77 18.58 7.02
CA ARG A 653 -5.30 17.52 6.13
C ARG A 653 -6.12 17.53 4.85
N ILE A 654 -5.46 17.78 3.72
CA ILE A 654 -6.07 17.72 2.41
C ILE A 654 -6.66 16.32 2.17
N ILE A 655 -7.93 16.28 1.78
CA ILE A 655 -8.67 15.06 1.45
C ILE A 655 -8.52 14.82 -0.04
N GLU A 656 -7.77 13.80 -0.43
CA GLU A 656 -7.81 13.29 -1.80
C GLU A 656 -9.06 12.42 -1.98
N ARG A 657 -9.81 12.62 -3.07
CA ARG A 657 -11.16 12.04 -3.29
C ARG A 657 -11.25 10.50 -3.21
N GLN A 658 -10.14 9.75 -3.16
CA GLN A 658 -10.15 8.29 -2.97
C GLN A 658 -10.34 7.83 -1.51
N GLN A 659 -10.17 8.70 -0.49
CA GLN A 659 -10.39 8.31 0.91
C GLN A 659 -11.87 8.34 1.36
N ILE A 660 -12.78 8.92 0.57
CA ILE A 660 -14.18 9.11 0.98
C ILE A 660 -14.99 7.79 0.97
N ALA A 661 -14.55 6.78 0.22
CA ALA A 661 -15.22 5.46 0.17
C ALA A 661 -14.82 4.51 1.33
N GLY A 662 -13.62 4.66 1.90
CA GLY A 662 -13.10 3.77 2.94
C GLY A 662 -13.66 4.02 4.34
N PHE A 663 -14.09 5.24 4.64
CA PHE A 663 -14.57 5.60 5.99
C PHE A 663 -16.05 5.28 6.23
N LYS A 664 -16.88 5.13 5.19
CA LYS A 664 -18.30 4.74 5.36
C LYS A 664 -18.51 3.23 5.50
N ALA A 665 -17.57 2.39 5.05
CA ALA A 665 -17.75 0.93 5.03
C ALA A 665 -17.42 0.22 6.36
N LYS A 666 -16.69 0.86 7.30
CA LYS A 666 -16.39 0.29 8.62
C LYS A 666 -17.39 0.67 9.73
N ALA A 667 -18.36 1.54 9.44
CA ALA A 667 -19.40 1.94 10.39
C ALA A 667 -20.69 1.08 10.34
N LEU A 668 -20.71 0.01 9.55
CA LEU A 668 -21.89 -0.86 9.35
C LEU A 668 -21.72 -2.28 9.92
N TYR A 669 -20.66 -2.54 10.69
CA TYR A 669 -20.50 -3.75 11.48
C TYR A 669 -20.15 -3.41 12.94
N ILE A 670 -21.05 -2.69 13.62
CA ILE A 670 -21.22 -2.71 15.08
C ILE A 670 -22.71 -2.67 15.37
#